data_AF-A0A099KF46-F1
#
_entry.id   AF-A0A099KF46-F1
#
_cell.length_a   1.000
_cell.length_b   1.000
_cell.length_c   1.000
_cell.angle_alpha   90.00
_cell.angle_beta   90.00
_cell.angle_gamma   90.00
#
_symmetry.space_group_name_H-M   'P 1'
#
loop_
_entity.id
_entity.type
_entity.pdbx_description
1 polymer ?
#
loop_
_entity_poly.entity_id
_entity_poly.type
_entity_poly.pdbx_seq_one_letter_code
_entity_poly.pdbx_strand_id
1 'polypeptide(L)'
;MKILPKKSLLASALLLSMNIANVQAVEMCGEKTLPRQGEVPANEMHCITDYGHYLYVDVPYDNSDVTITTSGGTFTGSDADISLYPGTWWGDGAVEASSTNPDTNDESISFVSHAGKRYFHIGGNIQQTSIIVNISGGDIPEPPPPMGDYIVYPSQITVDVPAALITSKAQYGASISEILASDYNGFKVIAGATIDPITDVAQAIHYLAGADDLADPDLNQLLYFLASYKYYSEQMTDSEAQALSTALLAVTQMTDFVSPAGSVIQEGYAYALTNLERYSGAAFYKDQLPHLLGLIQYYSLQSNPFSISNGGDTTMALMGAIASAAYYGDAPVKATYNEKMLDVLSVMRSFVFLGETSLDMRWSTEDDRKWIMPHSFNAMGKISTIATDEAKARFDSTILEAHGKVTGDISQETASIIVTKNYLDNAGRSCEAGDALFGSCIVPPKVEDILTVNHACTDNITIRAQATISPATLAQSCADMALQESEFHAFFDTAGIPVTGDLNEHIEVIAFASPEDYEKYAGEFFGISTDNGGMYLEGTPTAQGNQARFIAMQCPDSWLGGSCQYIDQIYNLRHEFTHYLDGRYIKAGSFGDFDYSVAWAEGMAEYMAMGKDHARTLNTLKGETIPPLYNIVFMDYEYDNLYQWGYFAMRYLGEQHKDDLNLIVAALQSGNNNAYVAKLKEVVLRTDSGFEAFVLANSEAVAPVAAEMPAADTIGSCNLLQQYPRYFDASKTNFTFTNTTNTPVSLFWVNSTTGEANFGKNYKTLNHGDTYTSASWTVGDRMMLSDNNMNCLGVAVMAENDNTFTIEADLVKDVIVEEIPELNQMGSCELAQPHLIMNESHEFTITNTSDTPVRLFRIDNTTGEIITTSGANDFTHGYGVLAPGASYNNDVWYGDRRLMVTDSNLNCLSIGVLNNAVSSFTVDEATVAKAATPEVIPAANVIGSCELKAPHLVGPFESDFSFVNNSDHTVRVYRVDNVTGELSESFGFTTLAKGDTYDSTSTWKWFGNRRAAITDESGNCAGVAVMTEEDTSNDYEITNVLFDVDVPDAVIGDMDGDGDVDRNDMRAFSLAIRRGETLPISFDLNKDGIINSRDVRLMRGICTYNRCSATPQ
;
A
#
# COMPACT_ATOMS: atom_id res chain seq x y z
N MET A 1 -5.50 -64.99 28.45
CA MET A 1 -4.57 -65.44 27.39
C MET A 1 -3.61 -64.27 27.16
N LYS A 2 -2.59 -64.13 28.01
CA LYS A 2 -1.18 -64.55 27.85
C LYS A 2 -0.42 -63.84 26.70
N ILE A 3 0.45 -62.90 27.13
CA ILE A 3 1.89 -62.79 26.86
C ILE A 3 2.36 -62.00 25.60
N LEU A 4 3.07 -60.89 25.89
CA LEU A 4 4.11 -60.14 25.14
C LEU A 4 5.21 -61.04 24.50
N PRO A 5 6.35 -60.52 24.00
CA PRO A 5 6.64 -59.67 22.84
C PRO A 5 7.69 -60.38 21.92
N LYS A 6 8.14 -59.78 20.81
CA LYS A 6 9.44 -60.07 20.13
C LYS A 6 9.65 -59.08 18.98
N LYS A 7 10.69 -58.22 19.06
CA LYS A 7 12.05 -58.42 18.52
C LYS A 7 12.09 -58.64 17.01
N SER A 8 12.67 -57.67 16.29
CA SER A 8 13.34 -57.91 15.01
C SER A 8 14.73 -57.29 15.06
N LEU A 9 15.73 -58.12 14.80
CA LEU A 9 17.13 -57.81 14.55
C LEU A 9 17.51 -58.57 13.27
N LEU A 10 18.33 -57.92 12.43
CA LEU A 10 19.19 -58.48 11.36
C LEU A 10 18.46 -58.97 10.10
N ALA A 11 18.98 -58.87 8.87
CA ALA A 11 20.14 -58.22 8.23
C ALA A 11 20.14 -58.71 6.76
N SER A 12 20.71 -57.93 5.83
CA SER A 12 21.40 -58.32 4.55
C SER A 12 21.57 -57.02 3.71
N ALA A 13 22.69 -56.69 3.07
CA ALA A 13 23.73 -57.49 2.46
C ALA A 13 25.07 -56.70 2.34
N LEU A 14 26.22 -57.32 2.67
CA LEU A 14 27.39 -57.64 1.82
C LEU A 14 28.08 -56.47 1.07
N LEU A 15 29.29 -56.05 1.51
CA LEU A 15 30.66 -56.44 1.02
C LEU A 15 30.95 -55.93 -0.40
N LEU A 16 31.97 -55.11 -0.70
CA LEU A 16 33.39 -55.31 -0.39
C LEU A 16 34.21 -54.00 -0.57
N SER A 17 35.22 -53.88 0.29
CA SER A 17 36.27 -52.88 0.48
C SER A 17 37.11 -52.44 -0.74
N MET A 18 37.60 -51.18 -0.71
CA MET A 18 39.06 -50.89 -0.70
C MET A 18 39.37 -49.45 -0.26
N ASN A 19 40.32 -49.34 0.68
CA ASN A 19 40.86 -48.14 1.29
C ASN A 19 41.45 -47.14 0.28
N ILE A 20 41.05 -45.88 0.39
CA ILE A 20 41.93 -44.74 0.19
C ILE A 20 41.75 -43.85 1.42
N ALA A 21 42.86 -43.56 2.10
CA ALA A 21 42.89 -42.66 3.24
C ALA A 21 42.40 -41.27 2.81
N ASN A 22 41.26 -40.84 3.33
CA ASN A 22 40.91 -39.42 3.34
C ASN A 22 41.31 -38.88 4.71
N VAL A 23 42.36 -38.06 4.68
CA VAL A 23 42.66 -37.08 5.72
C VAL A 23 41.38 -36.27 5.92
N GLN A 24 40.71 -36.39 7.06
CA GLN A 24 39.68 -35.42 7.45
C GLN A 24 40.38 -34.07 7.47
N ALA A 25 39.95 -33.16 6.60
CA ALA A 25 40.33 -31.77 6.72
C ALA A 25 39.89 -31.33 8.12
N VAL A 26 40.85 -30.93 8.94
CA VAL A 26 40.60 -30.34 10.25
C VAL A 26 39.77 -29.09 10.00
N GLU A 27 38.51 -29.09 10.41
CA GLU A 27 37.63 -27.92 10.30
C GLU A 27 38.18 -26.82 11.21
N MET A 28 38.62 -25.71 10.61
CA MET A 28 39.23 -24.57 11.28
C MET A 28 38.19 -23.46 11.38
N CYS A 29 37.91 -22.96 12.58
CA CYS A 29 36.84 -21.98 12.82
C CYS A 29 37.14 -20.54 12.37
N GLY A 30 38.31 -20.26 11.81
CA GLY A 30 38.66 -18.93 11.28
C GLY A 30 39.45 -18.03 12.25
N GLU A 31 39.15 -16.73 12.24
CA GLU A 31 39.80 -15.71 13.08
C GLU A 31 39.47 -15.89 14.57
N LYS A 32 40.38 -15.48 15.45
CA LYS A 32 40.19 -15.62 16.90
C LYS A 32 39.12 -14.66 17.42
N THR A 33 38.10 -15.21 18.07
CA THR A 33 36.93 -14.45 18.57
C THR A 33 36.94 -14.22 20.08
N LEU A 34 37.66 -15.04 20.86
CA LEU A 34 37.74 -14.90 22.31
C LEU A 34 39.17 -14.58 22.77
N PRO A 35 39.34 -13.72 23.80
CA PRO A 35 40.62 -13.52 24.44
C PRO A 35 41.05 -14.79 25.19
N ARG A 36 42.35 -14.86 25.52
CA ARG A 36 42.90 -16.00 26.28
C ARG A 36 42.28 -16.15 27.67
N GLN A 37 41.81 -15.04 28.25
CA GLN A 37 41.09 -15.03 29.51
C GLN A 37 39.86 -14.15 29.42
N GLY A 38 38.70 -14.65 29.83
CA GLY A 38 37.47 -13.89 29.71
C GLY A 38 36.20 -14.73 29.81
N GLU A 39 35.09 -14.09 29.52
CA GLU A 39 33.78 -14.72 29.44
C GLU A 39 33.60 -15.44 28.10
N VAL A 40 32.87 -16.55 28.11
CA VAL A 40 32.34 -17.21 26.93
C VAL A 40 30.83 -17.00 26.92
N PRO A 41 30.31 -16.22 25.97
CA PRO A 41 28.88 -16.15 25.72
C PRO A 41 28.29 -17.57 25.56
N ALA A 42 27.20 -17.85 26.28
CA ALA A 42 26.55 -19.14 26.21
C ALA A 42 25.77 -19.30 24.90
N ASN A 43 25.62 -20.55 24.43
CA ASN A 43 24.88 -20.94 23.24
C ASN A 43 25.40 -20.34 21.91
N GLU A 44 26.63 -19.83 21.91
CA GLU A 44 27.32 -19.29 20.74
C GLU A 44 28.60 -20.08 20.45
N MET A 45 28.91 -20.28 19.16
CA MET A 45 30.17 -20.88 18.73
C MET A 45 31.24 -19.81 18.61
N HIS A 46 32.39 -20.05 19.24
CA HIS A 46 33.54 -19.17 19.19
C HIS A 46 34.78 -19.89 18.69
N CYS A 47 35.69 -19.14 18.09
CA CYS A 47 37.00 -19.62 17.65
C CYS A 47 38.11 -19.19 18.61
N ILE A 48 38.90 -20.14 19.10
CA ILE A 48 40.01 -19.93 20.03
C ILE A 48 41.36 -20.38 19.44
N THR A 49 42.39 -19.57 19.70
CA THR A 49 43.79 -19.80 19.28
C THR A 49 44.71 -19.19 20.32
N ASP A 50 45.50 -20.01 21.00
CA ASP A 50 46.58 -19.66 21.93
C ASP A 50 47.05 -20.89 22.73
N TYR A 51 48.13 -20.73 23.50
CA TYR A 51 48.52 -21.68 24.53
C TYR A 51 47.65 -21.56 25.78
N GLY A 52 46.64 -22.41 25.96
CA GLY A 52 45.80 -22.51 27.15
C GLY A 52 44.87 -21.30 27.38
N HIS A 53 43.60 -21.55 27.67
CA HIS A 53 42.58 -20.53 27.88
C HIS A 53 41.97 -20.64 29.28
N TYR A 54 41.79 -19.51 29.94
CA TYR A 54 41.15 -19.41 31.26
C TYR A 54 39.82 -18.69 31.09
N LEU A 55 38.75 -19.45 30.93
CA LEU A 55 37.45 -18.96 30.51
C LEU A 55 36.38 -19.15 31.61
N TYR A 56 35.36 -18.31 31.61
CA TYR A 56 34.19 -18.53 32.46
C TYR A 56 32.91 -18.33 31.66
N VAL A 57 31.82 -18.96 32.09
CA VAL A 57 30.47 -18.71 31.57
C VAL A 57 29.60 -18.22 32.73
N ASP A 58 28.71 -17.27 32.50
CA ASP A 58 27.71 -16.87 33.51
C ASP A 58 26.44 -17.72 33.33
N VAL A 59 26.08 -18.49 34.36
CA VAL A 59 24.91 -19.36 34.30
C VAL A 59 23.71 -18.59 34.87
N PRO A 60 22.60 -18.44 34.12
CA PRO A 60 21.51 -17.54 34.51
C PRO A 60 20.67 -18.08 35.68
N TYR A 61 20.49 -19.39 35.78
CA TYR A 61 19.57 -20.01 36.73
C TYR A 61 20.22 -21.18 37.49
N ASP A 62 19.75 -21.44 38.71
CA ASP A 62 20.11 -22.65 39.45
C ASP A 62 19.64 -23.90 38.70
N ASN A 63 20.31 -25.04 38.88
CA ASN A 63 19.99 -26.31 38.21
C ASN A 63 20.00 -26.28 36.65
N SER A 64 20.78 -25.38 36.03
CA SER A 64 20.92 -25.35 34.57
C SER A 64 21.81 -26.48 34.06
N ASP A 65 21.43 -27.13 32.96
CA ASP A 65 22.27 -28.08 32.24
C ASP A 65 23.29 -27.33 31.38
N VAL A 66 24.58 -27.47 31.70
CA VAL A 66 25.70 -26.82 31.02
C VAL A 66 26.54 -27.86 30.29
N THR A 67 26.81 -27.65 29.01
CA THR A 67 27.72 -28.47 28.20
C THR A 67 28.78 -27.60 27.54
N ILE A 68 30.05 -27.87 27.85
CA ILE A 68 31.20 -27.20 27.23
C ILE A 68 31.81 -28.17 26.23
N THR A 69 31.90 -27.77 24.97
CA THR A 69 32.44 -28.58 23.89
C THR A 69 33.52 -27.81 23.14
N THR A 70 34.64 -28.45 22.85
CA THR A 70 35.61 -27.99 21.87
C THR A 70 35.63 -28.93 20.68
N SER A 71 35.89 -28.41 19.48
CA SER A 71 35.99 -29.25 18.28
C SER A 71 36.85 -28.64 17.18
N GLY A 72 37.52 -29.50 16.41
CA GLY A 72 38.33 -29.08 15.27
C GLY A 72 39.60 -28.30 15.62
N GLY A 73 40.21 -27.63 14.63
CA GLY A 73 41.50 -26.95 14.79
C GLY A 73 42.71 -27.89 15.00
N THR A 74 43.90 -27.31 15.05
CA THR A 74 45.17 -28.05 15.25
C THR A 74 45.78 -27.76 16.61
N PHE A 75 46.73 -28.57 17.06
CA PHE A 75 47.46 -28.30 18.31
C PHE A 75 48.93 -28.69 18.21
N THR A 76 49.79 -28.08 19.03
CA THR A 76 51.22 -28.43 19.14
C THR A 76 51.59 -28.82 20.56
N GLY A 77 51.84 -30.11 20.78
CA GLY A 77 52.33 -30.66 22.06
C GLY A 77 51.21 -31.22 22.93
N SER A 78 50.28 -30.38 23.37
CA SER A 78 49.08 -30.78 24.12
C SER A 78 47.82 -30.24 23.43
N ASP A 79 46.74 -31.00 23.50
CA ASP A 79 45.42 -30.79 22.92
C ASP A 79 44.47 -30.00 23.84
N ALA A 80 43.21 -29.82 23.43
CA ALA A 80 42.23 -28.91 24.03
C ALA A 80 41.56 -29.42 25.33
N ASP A 81 42.29 -30.13 26.20
CA ASP A 81 41.79 -30.68 27.48
C ASP A 81 40.89 -29.68 28.24
N ILE A 82 39.65 -30.05 28.58
CA ILE A 82 38.73 -29.21 29.33
C ILE A 82 38.86 -29.53 30.82
N SER A 83 39.00 -28.51 31.68
CA SER A 83 39.01 -28.65 33.15
C SER A 83 38.08 -27.61 33.81
N LEU A 84 37.03 -28.07 34.49
CA LEU A 84 36.08 -27.27 35.26
C LEU A 84 36.52 -27.12 36.72
N TYR A 85 36.31 -25.94 37.31
CA TYR A 85 36.66 -25.65 38.70
C TYR A 85 35.41 -25.34 39.55
N PRO A 86 35.39 -25.78 40.83
CA PRO A 86 34.23 -25.66 41.72
C PRO A 86 34.00 -24.26 42.32
N GLY A 87 34.91 -23.30 42.11
CA GLY A 87 34.87 -22.00 42.78
C GLY A 87 34.86 -20.79 41.85
N THR A 88 35.15 -19.60 42.41
CA THR A 88 34.96 -18.32 41.72
C THR A 88 36.14 -17.90 40.83
N TRP A 89 37.09 -18.80 40.55
CA TRP A 89 38.24 -18.58 39.65
C TRP A 89 38.95 -19.91 39.30
N TRP A 90 39.79 -19.91 38.26
CA TRP A 90 40.49 -21.08 37.68
C TRP A 90 41.51 -21.83 38.57
N GLY A 91 41.61 -21.46 39.84
CA GLY A 91 42.56 -22.06 40.80
C GLY A 91 41.90 -22.48 42.10
N ASP A 92 40.58 -22.45 42.19
CA ASP A 92 39.85 -22.76 43.41
C ASP A 92 39.64 -24.28 43.55
N GLY A 93 40.40 -24.91 44.44
CA GLY A 93 40.24 -26.33 44.77
C GLY A 93 40.75 -27.31 43.69
N ALA A 94 40.32 -28.56 43.80
CA ALA A 94 40.61 -29.61 42.82
C ALA A 94 39.64 -29.52 41.64
N VAL A 95 40.10 -29.90 40.44
CA VAL A 95 39.26 -29.98 39.22
C VAL A 95 37.99 -30.77 39.51
N GLU A 96 36.84 -30.16 39.23
CA GLU A 96 35.50 -30.71 39.48
C GLU A 96 35.11 -31.73 38.43
N ALA A 97 35.37 -31.42 37.16
CA ALA A 97 35.15 -32.27 36.01
C ALA A 97 36.16 -31.95 34.91
N SER A 98 36.52 -32.93 34.09
CA SER A 98 37.43 -32.74 32.96
C SER A 98 37.15 -33.69 31.81
N SER A 99 37.53 -33.29 30.60
CA SER A 99 37.60 -34.14 29.40
C SER A 99 39.01 -34.06 28.84
N THR A 100 39.62 -35.23 28.59
CA THR A 100 41.03 -35.37 28.18
C THR A 100 41.20 -36.53 27.19
N ASN A 101 40.53 -36.43 26.05
CA ASN A 101 40.65 -37.36 24.93
C ASN A 101 42.00 -37.15 24.23
N PRO A 102 42.88 -38.17 24.23
CA PRO A 102 44.23 -37.99 23.72
C PRO A 102 44.26 -37.76 22.20
N ASP A 103 45.15 -36.86 21.80
CA ASP A 103 45.50 -36.52 20.42
C ASP A 103 44.33 -35.89 19.63
N THR A 104 43.38 -35.21 20.29
CA THR A 104 42.27 -34.51 19.63
C THR A 104 41.85 -33.24 20.36
N ASN A 105 41.38 -32.23 19.62
CA ASN A 105 40.72 -31.06 20.20
C ASN A 105 39.22 -31.27 20.46
N ASP A 106 38.68 -32.45 20.12
CA ASP A 106 37.27 -32.78 20.31
C ASP A 106 37.02 -33.25 21.75
N GLU A 107 36.65 -32.31 22.60
CA GLU A 107 36.41 -32.53 24.03
C GLU A 107 35.00 -32.09 24.40
N SER A 108 34.39 -32.75 25.40
CA SER A 108 33.08 -32.34 25.89
C SER A 108 32.88 -32.71 27.36
N ILE A 109 32.40 -31.75 28.16
CA ILE A 109 31.90 -32.01 29.51
C ILE A 109 30.48 -31.48 29.66
N SER A 110 29.64 -32.22 30.38
CA SER A 110 28.27 -31.82 30.73
C SER A 110 28.06 -31.92 32.23
N PHE A 111 27.42 -30.92 32.83
CA PHE A 111 27.15 -30.86 34.26
C PHE A 111 25.92 -29.98 34.56
N VAL A 112 25.30 -30.21 35.73
CA VAL A 112 24.24 -29.34 36.25
C VAL A 112 24.90 -28.24 37.08
N SER A 113 24.54 -26.99 36.83
CA SER A 113 25.15 -25.82 37.44
C SER A 113 24.17 -24.96 38.24
N HIS A 114 24.68 -24.30 39.29
CA HIS A 114 23.96 -23.24 40.00
C HIS A 114 24.07 -21.92 39.22
N ALA A 115 23.25 -20.92 39.55
CA ALA A 115 23.35 -19.59 38.96
C ALA A 115 24.70 -18.92 39.31
N GLY A 116 25.18 -18.09 38.39
CA GLY A 116 26.43 -17.35 38.50
C GLY A 116 27.60 -17.95 37.71
N LYS A 117 28.77 -17.34 37.88
CA LYS A 117 29.96 -17.63 37.07
C LYS A 117 30.55 -19.01 37.33
N ARG A 118 30.79 -19.75 36.25
CA ARG A 118 31.48 -21.05 36.24
C ARG A 118 32.79 -20.96 35.47
N TYR A 119 33.89 -21.26 36.15
CA TYR A 119 35.24 -21.11 35.62
C TYR A 119 35.78 -22.44 35.12
N PHE A 120 36.32 -22.43 33.90
CA PHE A 120 36.92 -23.60 33.27
C PHE A 120 38.17 -23.22 32.47
N HIS A 121 39.05 -24.19 32.28
CA HIS A 121 40.31 -24.04 31.55
C HIS A 121 40.31 -24.98 30.35
N ILE A 122 40.75 -24.45 29.20
CA ILE A 122 41.04 -25.23 28.00
C ILE A 122 42.55 -25.36 27.89
N GLY A 123 43.07 -26.58 27.90
CA GLY A 123 44.48 -26.89 27.75
C GLY A 123 45.02 -26.66 26.35
N GLY A 124 46.29 -27.01 26.16
CA GLY A 124 46.85 -27.12 24.82
C GLY A 124 47.49 -25.88 24.23
N ASN A 125 48.26 -26.08 23.17
CA ASN A 125 48.68 -25.00 22.25
C ASN A 125 47.88 -25.13 20.97
N ILE A 126 46.67 -24.59 20.98
CA ILE A 126 45.65 -24.84 19.95
C ILE A 126 45.57 -23.71 18.94
N GLN A 127 45.22 -24.04 17.70
CA GLN A 127 44.98 -23.09 16.62
C GLN A 127 43.65 -23.41 15.92
N GLN A 128 42.81 -22.38 15.83
CA GLN A 128 41.52 -22.39 15.15
C GLN A 128 40.59 -23.53 15.64
N THR A 129 40.55 -23.74 16.96
CA THR A 129 39.67 -24.69 17.62
C THR A 129 38.35 -24.01 17.97
N SER A 130 37.24 -24.66 17.65
CA SER A 130 35.90 -24.17 18.01
C SER A 130 35.63 -24.46 19.47
N ILE A 131 34.92 -23.56 20.15
CA ILE A 131 34.37 -23.77 21.49
C ILE A 131 32.91 -23.30 21.52
N ILE A 132 32.06 -24.07 22.18
CA ILE A 132 30.68 -23.69 22.50
C ILE A 132 30.36 -24.08 23.94
N VAL A 133 29.63 -23.21 24.64
CA VAL A 133 29.10 -23.50 25.98
C VAL A 133 27.59 -23.46 25.92
N ASN A 134 26.97 -24.62 25.76
CA ASN A 134 25.51 -24.73 25.73
C ASN A 134 24.94 -24.71 27.14
N ILE A 135 23.98 -23.83 27.39
CA ILE A 135 23.22 -23.75 28.64
C ILE A 135 21.74 -23.91 28.33
N SER A 136 21.10 -24.86 29.00
CA SER A 136 19.66 -25.14 28.86
C SER A 136 19.05 -25.52 30.21
N GLY A 137 17.72 -25.42 30.32
CA GLY A 137 17.00 -25.72 31.57
C GLY A 137 17.25 -24.69 32.67
N GLY A 138 17.25 -25.15 33.92
CA GLY A 138 17.35 -24.33 35.12
C GLY A 138 16.02 -24.08 35.81
N ASP A 139 16.09 -23.74 37.09
CA ASP A 139 15.01 -23.22 37.93
C ASP A 139 14.69 -21.79 37.47
N ILE A 140 14.25 -21.66 36.22
CA ILE A 140 13.69 -20.43 35.67
C ILE A 140 12.55 -20.06 36.61
N PRO A 141 12.55 -18.86 37.23
CA PRO A 141 11.45 -18.44 38.08
C PRO A 141 10.16 -18.61 37.29
N GLU A 142 9.27 -19.49 37.76
CA GLU A 142 7.94 -19.58 37.18
C GLU A 142 7.35 -18.17 37.20
N PRO A 143 6.79 -17.67 36.07
CA PRO A 143 6.03 -16.44 36.12
C PRO A 143 5.04 -16.57 37.27
N PRO A 144 4.84 -15.49 38.07
CA PRO A 144 3.88 -15.56 39.17
C PRO A 144 2.58 -16.15 38.63
N PRO A 145 1.94 -17.06 39.36
CA PRO A 145 0.75 -17.75 38.86
C PRO A 145 -0.21 -16.70 38.30
N PRO A 146 -0.93 -17.03 37.19
CA PRO A 146 -1.93 -16.16 36.60
C PRO A 146 -2.70 -15.47 37.71
N MET A 147 -2.97 -14.17 37.57
CA MET A 147 -3.96 -13.55 38.45
C MET A 147 -5.15 -14.51 38.50
N GLY A 148 -5.56 -14.91 39.71
CA GLY A 148 -6.80 -15.65 39.91
C GLY A 148 -7.95 -14.90 39.22
N ASP A 149 -9.16 -15.47 39.22
CA ASP A 149 -10.33 -14.92 38.52
C ASP A 149 -10.32 -13.38 38.41
N TYR A 150 -10.31 -12.90 37.16
CA TYR A 150 -10.28 -11.47 36.85
C TYR A 150 -11.47 -10.77 37.50
N ILE A 151 -11.25 -9.54 37.96
CA ILE A 151 -12.33 -8.71 38.47
C ILE A 151 -13.06 -8.16 37.26
N VAL A 152 -14.34 -8.54 37.09
CA VAL A 152 -15.24 -7.86 36.16
C VAL A 152 -15.44 -6.43 36.68
N TYR A 153 -14.80 -5.48 36.03
CA TYR A 153 -14.90 -4.07 36.41
C TYR A 153 -16.32 -3.54 36.10
N PRO A 154 -16.89 -2.63 36.90
CA PRO A 154 -18.18 -2.03 36.57
C PRO A 154 -18.10 -1.28 35.24
N SER A 155 -18.86 -1.70 34.24
CA SER A 155 -18.93 -1.01 32.94
C SER A 155 -19.68 0.31 33.00
N GLN A 156 -20.56 0.48 34.00
CA GLN A 156 -21.40 1.64 34.20
C GLN A 156 -21.08 2.28 35.56
N ILE A 157 -20.66 3.54 35.53
CA ILE A 157 -20.25 4.29 36.72
C ILE A 157 -21.09 5.55 36.80
N THR A 158 -21.85 5.66 37.89
CA THR A 158 -22.73 6.81 38.11
C THR A 158 -22.02 7.90 38.91
N VAL A 159 -22.06 9.13 38.42
CA VAL A 159 -21.53 10.32 39.11
C VAL A 159 -22.58 11.44 39.09
N ASP A 160 -22.54 12.30 40.11
CA ASP A 160 -23.39 13.49 40.17
C ASP A 160 -22.73 14.63 39.39
N VAL A 161 -23.35 15.03 38.28
CA VAL A 161 -22.83 16.08 37.39
C VAL A 161 -23.65 17.36 37.60
N PRO A 162 -23.01 18.51 37.90
CA PRO A 162 -23.70 19.80 38.00
C PRO A 162 -24.47 20.14 36.72
N ALA A 163 -25.55 20.93 36.81
CA ALA A 163 -26.30 21.32 35.62
C ALA A 163 -25.47 22.17 34.64
N ALA A 164 -25.71 21.99 33.34
CA ALA A 164 -25.09 22.80 32.29
C ALA A 164 -25.42 24.29 32.42
N LEU A 165 -24.46 25.16 32.08
CA LEU A 165 -24.62 26.62 32.15
C LEU A 165 -25.55 27.17 31.06
N ILE A 166 -25.62 26.49 29.91
CA ILE A 166 -26.53 26.83 28.82
C ILE A 166 -27.64 25.79 28.74
N THR A 167 -28.77 26.18 28.14
CA THR A 167 -30.01 25.39 28.10
C THR A 167 -30.57 25.20 26.68
N SER A 168 -29.87 25.70 25.65
CA SER A 168 -30.25 25.53 24.25
C SER A 168 -29.06 25.79 23.31
N LYS A 169 -29.09 25.20 22.10
CA LYS A 169 -28.11 25.48 21.03
C LYS A 169 -28.05 26.96 20.62
N ALA A 170 -29.12 27.73 20.84
CA ALA A 170 -29.16 29.18 20.58
C ALA A 170 -28.22 29.99 21.49
N GLN A 171 -27.70 29.38 22.56
CA GLN A 171 -26.73 29.99 23.48
C GLN A 171 -25.30 29.52 23.21
N TYR A 172 -25.03 28.83 22.09
CA TYR A 172 -23.67 28.49 21.68
C TYR A 172 -22.78 29.74 21.62
N GLY A 173 -21.54 29.55 22.05
CA GLY A 173 -20.48 30.53 21.86
C GLY A 173 -20.14 30.73 20.39
N ALA A 174 -19.47 31.85 20.08
CA ALA A 174 -19.27 32.30 18.70
C ALA A 174 -18.37 31.35 17.89
N SER A 175 -17.47 30.61 18.54
CA SER A 175 -16.56 29.66 17.90
C SER A 175 -17.25 28.37 17.45
N ILE A 176 -18.39 28.00 18.05
CA ILE A 176 -19.04 26.71 17.78
C ILE A 176 -19.49 26.60 16.33
N SER A 177 -20.07 27.65 15.74
CA SER A 177 -20.50 27.60 14.33
C SER A 177 -19.34 27.42 13.35
N GLU A 178 -18.14 27.90 13.69
CA GLU A 178 -16.95 27.74 12.86
C GLU A 178 -16.43 26.30 12.94
N ILE A 179 -16.43 25.71 14.14
CA ILE A 179 -16.06 24.30 14.37
C ILE A 179 -17.03 23.37 13.63
N LEU A 180 -18.34 23.60 13.73
CA LEU A 180 -19.36 22.76 13.09
C LEU A 180 -19.33 22.82 11.56
N ALA A 181 -18.73 23.86 10.97
CA ALA A 181 -18.60 24.03 9.53
C ALA A 181 -17.22 23.61 8.98
N SER A 182 -16.31 23.17 9.84
CA SER A 182 -14.91 22.90 9.50
C SER A 182 -14.57 21.41 9.46
N ASP A 183 -13.52 21.09 8.71
CA ASP A 183 -12.85 19.79 8.70
C ASP A 183 -11.62 19.78 9.64
N TYR A 184 -10.85 18.68 9.61
CA TYR A 184 -9.66 18.52 10.44
C TYR A 184 -8.58 19.59 10.21
N ASN A 185 -8.43 20.10 8.97
CA ASN A 185 -7.50 21.19 8.67
C ASN A 185 -8.02 22.51 9.26
N GLY A 186 -9.32 22.75 9.20
CA GLY A 186 -9.97 23.88 9.86
C GLY A 186 -9.83 23.82 11.39
N PHE A 187 -9.95 22.64 12.00
CA PHE A 187 -9.79 22.46 13.45
C PHE A 187 -8.43 22.93 13.96
N LYS A 188 -7.35 22.63 13.24
CA LYS A 188 -6.00 23.11 13.57
C LYS A 188 -5.95 24.63 13.66
N VAL A 189 -6.55 25.33 12.70
CA VAL A 189 -6.57 26.79 12.64
C VAL A 189 -7.39 27.36 13.81
N ILE A 190 -8.56 26.79 14.07
CA ILE A 190 -9.46 27.24 15.13
C ILE A 190 -8.85 27.01 16.52
N ALA A 191 -8.24 25.84 16.75
CA ALA A 191 -7.59 25.49 18.00
C ALA A 191 -6.41 26.43 18.33
N GLY A 192 -5.65 26.85 17.31
CA GLY A 192 -4.54 27.80 17.46
C GLY A 192 -4.92 29.28 17.39
N ALA A 193 -6.22 29.60 17.40
CA ALA A 193 -6.69 30.98 17.31
C ALA A 193 -6.38 31.77 18.59
N THR A 194 -6.23 33.09 18.47
CA THR A 194 -5.99 34.00 19.62
C THR A 194 -7.13 33.99 20.65
N ILE A 195 -8.35 33.69 20.20
CA ILE A 195 -9.50 33.51 21.09
C ILE A 195 -9.67 32.00 21.29
N ASP A 196 -9.33 31.52 22.49
CA ASP A 196 -9.43 30.11 22.82
C ASP A 196 -10.91 29.66 22.85
N PRO A 197 -11.31 28.67 22.03
CA PRO A 197 -12.69 28.19 21.98
C PRO A 197 -13.10 27.27 23.15
N ILE A 198 -12.17 26.84 24.01
CA ILE A 198 -12.39 25.70 24.92
C ILE A 198 -13.53 25.91 25.91
N THR A 199 -13.73 27.13 26.39
CA THR A 199 -14.82 27.45 27.32
C THR A 199 -16.18 27.26 26.64
N ASP A 200 -16.31 27.70 25.40
CA ASP A 200 -17.55 27.57 24.61
C ASP A 200 -17.81 26.10 24.25
N VAL A 201 -16.75 25.36 23.87
CA VAL A 201 -16.80 23.93 23.54
C VAL A 201 -17.23 23.11 24.75
N ALA A 202 -16.63 23.32 25.93
CA ALA A 202 -17.00 22.60 27.15
C ALA A 202 -18.47 22.86 27.55
N GLN A 203 -18.96 24.09 27.41
CA GLN A 203 -20.37 24.42 27.69
C GLN A 203 -21.33 23.75 26.70
N ALA A 204 -20.98 23.74 25.41
CA ALA A 204 -21.78 23.09 24.38
C ALA A 204 -21.86 21.57 24.60
N ILE A 205 -20.72 20.89 24.80
CA ILE A 205 -20.66 19.44 25.08
C ILE A 205 -21.49 19.10 26.32
N HIS A 206 -21.35 19.87 27.40
CA HIS A 206 -22.09 19.62 28.64
C HIS A 206 -23.61 19.72 28.42
N TYR A 207 -24.08 20.74 27.70
CA TYR A 207 -25.49 20.87 27.37
C TYR A 207 -25.98 19.72 26.48
N LEU A 208 -25.22 19.36 25.45
CA LEU A 208 -25.60 18.31 24.50
C LEU A 208 -25.66 16.93 25.16
N ALA A 209 -24.70 16.63 26.04
CA ALA A 209 -24.75 15.43 26.86
C ALA A 209 -26.01 15.38 27.73
N GLY A 210 -26.41 16.51 28.33
CA GLY A 210 -27.65 16.60 29.11
C GLY A 210 -28.94 16.50 28.27
N ALA A 211 -28.86 16.74 26.96
CA ALA A 211 -29.98 16.54 26.03
C ALA A 211 -30.21 15.05 25.68
N ASP A 212 -29.23 14.21 25.99
CA ASP A 212 -29.32 12.74 25.94
C ASP A 212 -29.61 12.17 24.54
N ASP A 213 -28.98 12.75 23.51
CA ASP A 213 -29.08 12.31 22.12
C ASP A 213 -27.69 11.90 21.58
N LEU A 214 -27.44 10.58 21.51
CA LEU A 214 -26.20 10.01 21.00
C LEU A 214 -25.99 10.25 19.49
N ALA A 215 -27.05 10.59 18.75
CA ALA A 215 -26.98 10.87 17.33
C ALA A 215 -26.82 12.37 17.00
N ASP A 216 -26.64 13.24 18.01
CA ASP A 216 -26.48 14.67 17.80
C ASP A 216 -25.16 14.97 17.04
N PRO A 217 -25.23 15.53 15.82
CA PRO A 217 -24.04 15.75 15.00
C PRO A 217 -23.10 16.81 15.60
N ASP A 218 -23.62 17.76 16.40
CA ASP A 218 -22.79 18.77 17.03
C ASP A 218 -21.94 18.14 18.14
N LEU A 219 -22.53 17.23 18.94
CA LEU A 219 -21.82 16.56 20.02
C LEU A 219 -20.65 15.76 19.46
N ASN A 220 -20.90 15.01 18.38
CA ASN A 220 -19.87 14.24 17.71
C ASN A 220 -18.72 15.14 17.21
N GLN A 221 -19.05 16.17 16.43
CA GLN A 221 -18.06 17.09 15.85
C GLN A 221 -17.22 17.80 16.92
N LEU A 222 -17.84 18.20 18.04
CA LEU A 222 -17.15 18.87 19.15
C LEU A 222 -16.21 17.93 19.90
N LEU A 223 -16.55 16.66 20.06
CA LEU A 223 -15.66 15.65 20.64
C LEU A 223 -14.44 15.39 19.74
N TYR A 224 -14.63 15.30 18.41
CA TYR A 224 -13.52 15.18 17.45
C TYR A 224 -12.64 16.43 17.39
N PHE A 225 -13.22 17.63 17.50
CA PHE A 225 -12.45 18.88 17.60
C PHE A 225 -11.43 18.85 18.76
N LEU A 226 -11.82 18.27 19.90
CA LEU A 226 -10.92 18.14 21.05
C LEU A 226 -9.70 17.26 20.78
N ALA A 227 -9.73 16.36 19.79
CA ALA A 227 -8.57 15.60 19.35
C ALA A 227 -7.48 16.51 18.76
N SER A 228 -7.88 17.54 17.99
CA SER A 228 -6.96 18.53 17.41
C SER A 228 -6.55 19.59 18.43
N TYR A 229 -7.46 19.99 19.33
CA TYR A 229 -7.23 21.06 20.30
C TYR A 229 -5.94 20.87 21.11
N LYS A 230 -5.68 19.66 21.60
CA LYS A 230 -4.48 19.32 22.38
C LYS A 230 -3.15 19.75 21.73
N TYR A 231 -3.05 19.68 20.40
CA TYR A 231 -1.78 19.86 19.69
C TYR A 231 -1.49 21.32 19.32
N TYR A 232 -2.52 22.16 19.22
CA TYR A 232 -2.40 23.49 18.60
C TYR A 232 -2.81 24.64 19.51
N SER A 233 -3.52 24.37 20.61
CA SER A 233 -4.00 25.39 21.55
C SER A 233 -2.96 25.84 22.57
N GLU A 234 -3.25 26.96 23.23
CA GLU A 234 -2.56 27.35 24.47
C GLU A 234 -2.94 26.43 25.65
N GLN A 235 -2.18 26.49 26.73
CA GLN A 235 -2.45 25.67 27.92
C GLN A 235 -3.73 26.13 28.63
N MET A 236 -4.68 25.21 28.83
CA MET A 236 -5.90 25.47 29.62
C MET A 236 -5.58 25.97 31.04
N THR A 237 -6.40 26.91 31.52
CA THR A 237 -6.46 27.28 32.93
C THR A 237 -7.11 26.18 33.79
N ASP A 238 -6.92 26.23 35.12
CA ASP A 238 -7.57 25.31 36.06
C ASP A 238 -9.10 25.29 35.91
N SER A 239 -9.72 26.45 35.64
CA SER A 239 -11.17 26.56 35.44
C SER A 239 -11.64 25.94 34.13
N GLU A 240 -10.88 26.09 33.05
CA GLU A 240 -11.20 25.50 31.75
C GLU A 240 -11.04 23.99 31.79
N ALA A 241 -9.95 23.50 32.38
CA ALA A 241 -9.72 22.08 32.61
C ALA A 241 -10.84 21.44 33.46
N GLN A 242 -11.28 22.13 34.53
CA GLN A 242 -12.41 21.67 35.35
C GLN A 242 -13.73 21.63 34.55
N ALA A 243 -14.00 22.68 33.76
CA ALA A 243 -15.21 22.77 32.95
C ALA A 243 -15.25 21.65 31.89
N LEU A 244 -14.13 21.41 31.21
CA LEU A 244 -13.99 20.32 30.25
C LEU A 244 -14.18 18.95 30.91
N SER A 245 -13.52 18.70 32.04
CA SER A 245 -13.70 17.43 32.77
C SER A 245 -15.17 17.21 33.17
N THR A 246 -15.85 18.26 33.64
CA THR A 246 -17.28 18.18 33.99
C THR A 246 -18.15 17.86 32.78
N ALA A 247 -17.86 18.48 31.62
CA ALA A 247 -18.56 18.20 30.37
C ALA A 247 -18.36 16.76 29.91
N LEU A 248 -17.14 16.23 30.00
CA LEU A 248 -16.83 14.84 29.66
C LEU A 248 -17.48 13.86 30.62
N LEU A 249 -17.54 14.16 31.93
CA LEU A 249 -18.33 13.35 32.88
C LEU A 249 -19.81 13.33 32.49
N ALA A 250 -20.38 14.46 32.05
CA ALA A 250 -21.76 14.50 31.57
C ALA A 250 -21.99 13.53 30.40
N VAL A 251 -21.06 13.48 29.43
CA VAL A 251 -21.11 12.53 28.30
C VAL A 251 -21.16 11.09 28.81
N THR A 252 -20.36 10.74 29.82
CA THR A 252 -20.38 9.38 30.39
C THR A 252 -21.70 9.00 31.07
N GLN A 253 -22.54 9.98 31.40
CA GLN A 253 -23.84 9.77 32.07
C GLN A 253 -25.03 9.73 31.09
N MET A 254 -24.80 9.86 29.78
CA MET A 254 -25.87 9.73 28.79
C MET A 254 -26.45 8.30 28.81
N THR A 255 -27.76 8.20 28.57
CA THR A 255 -28.47 6.94 28.39
C THR A 255 -27.85 6.19 27.21
N ASP A 256 -27.64 4.88 27.39
CA ASP A 256 -27.03 4.01 26.39
C ASP A 256 -25.62 4.43 25.95
N PHE A 257 -24.93 5.32 26.68
CA PHE A 257 -23.53 5.67 26.41
C PHE A 257 -22.64 4.44 26.41
N VAL A 258 -22.75 3.54 27.40
CA VAL A 258 -22.04 2.25 27.40
C VAL A 258 -22.94 1.17 26.80
N SER A 259 -23.09 1.22 25.48
CA SER A 259 -23.84 0.27 24.65
C SER A 259 -23.31 0.30 23.21
N PRO A 260 -23.79 -0.58 22.29
CA PRO A 260 -23.42 -0.50 20.88
C PRO A 260 -23.85 0.81 20.22
N ALA A 261 -24.93 1.44 20.68
CA ALA A 261 -25.44 2.68 20.11
C ALA A 261 -24.56 3.90 20.43
N GLY A 262 -23.75 3.82 21.49
CA GLY A 262 -22.86 4.89 21.92
C GLY A 262 -21.47 4.87 21.29
N SER A 263 -21.14 3.90 20.43
CA SER A 263 -19.77 3.66 19.94
C SER A 263 -19.10 4.90 19.35
N VAL A 264 -19.77 5.63 18.45
CA VAL A 264 -19.26 6.87 17.84
C VAL A 264 -18.91 7.93 18.91
N ILE A 265 -19.79 8.13 19.89
CA ILE A 265 -19.57 9.10 20.97
C ILE A 265 -18.46 8.62 21.94
N GLN A 266 -18.34 7.31 22.17
CA GLN A 266 -17.26 6.72 22.97
C GLN A 266 -15.88 6.95 22.34
N GLU A 267 -15.77 6.88 21.01
CA GLU A 267 -14.55 7.18 20.26
C GLU A 267 -14.13 8.64 20.45
N GLY A 268 -15.06 9.58 20.19
CA GLY A 268 -14.83 11.00 20.40
C GLY A 268 -14.46 11.33 21.85
N TYR A 269 -15.13 10.70 22.82
CA TYR A 269 -14.79 10.80 24.24
C TYR A 269 -13.36 10.33 24.52
N ALA A 270 -12.93 9.19 23.96
CA ALA A 270 -11.58 8.68 24.14
C ALA A 270 -10.51 9.64 23.61
N TYR A 271 -10.72 10.25 22.43
CA TYR A 271 -9.82 11.29 21.92
C TYR A 271 -9.81 12.55 22.79
N ALA A 272 -10.98 12.97 23.27
CA ALA A 272 -11.11 14.15 24.12
C ALA A 272 -10.34 14.04 25.44
N LEU A 273 -10.21 12.82 26.01
CA LEU A 273 -9.44 12.58 27.25
C LEU A 273 -7.98 13.01 27.16
N THR A 274 -7.41 13.06 25.96
CA THR A 274 -6.00 13.45 25.77
C THR A 274 -5.71 14.88 26.26
N ASN A 275 -6.73 15.74 26.31
CA ASN A 275 -6.64 17.11 26.84
C ASN A 275 -6.46 17.16 28.36
N LEU A 276 -6.76 16.07 29.06
CA LEU A 276 -6.63 15.97 30.52
C LEU A 276 -5.35 15.25 30.96
N GLU A 277 -4.42 14.97 30.05
CA GLU A 277 -3.20 14.23 30.39
C GLU A 277 -2.11 15.11 31.02
N ARG A 278 -2.12 16.43 30.75
CA ARG A 278 -1.02 17.35 31.07
C ARG A 278 -1.50 18.64 31.71
N TYR A 279 -0.57 19.36 32.33
CA TYR A 279 -0.80 20.68 32.94
C TYR A 279 -1.99 20.68 33.92
N SER A 280 -2.83 21.71 33.88
CA SER A 280 -4.04 21.82 34.72
C SER A 280 -5.04 20.69 34.47
N GLY A 281 -5.09 20.11 33.26
CA GLY A 281 -5.93 18.97 32.92
C GLY A 281 -5.61 17.71 33.75
N ALA A 282 -4.32 17.47 34.02
CA ALA A 282 -3.83 16.29 34.72
C ALA A 282 -4.48 16.06 36.09
N ALA A 283 -4.89 17.13 36.78
CA ALA A 283 -5.54 17.05 38.09
C ALA A 283 -6.93 16.38 38.07
N PHE A 284 -7.58 16.35 36.89
CA PHE A 284 -8.95 15.87 36.71
C PHE A 284 -9.04 14.51 36.02
N TYR A 285 -7.94 13.99 35.46
CA TYR A 285 -7.93 12.67 34.79
C TYR A 285 -8.37 11.53 35.73
N LYS A 286 -8.10 11.67 37.03
CA LYS A 286 -8.49 10.69 38.06
C LYS A 286 -10.01 10.42 38.09
N ASP A 287 -10.81 11.40 37.69
CA ASP A 287 -12.26 11.29 37.68
C ASP A 287 -12.73 10.57 36.41
N GLN A 288 -11.93 10.57 35.33
CA GLN A 288 -12.24 9.98 34.03
C GLN A 288 -11.76 8.53 33.87
N LEU A 289 -10.62 8.17 34.48
CA LEU A 289 -10.02 6.83 34.36
C LEU A 289 -11.01 5.69 34.67
N PRO A 290 -11.85 5.76 35.72
CA PRO A 290 -12.85 4.72 35.97
C PRO A 290 -13.80 4.50 34.78
N HIS A 291 -14.26 5.55 34.13
CA HIS A 291 -15.18 5.47 32.99
C HIS A 291 -14.50 4.88 31.76
N LEU A 292 -13.24 5.27 31.51
CA LEU A 292 -12.42 4.67 30.45
C LEU A 292 -12.24 3.15 30.66
N LEU A 293 -11.94 2.73 31.90
CA LEU A 293 -11.85 1.31 32.26
C LEU A 293 -13.19 0.58 32.10
N GLY A 294 -14.31 1.24 32.43
CA GLY A 294 -15.65 0.71 32.22
C GLY A 294 -15.98 0.45 30.74
N LEU A 295 -15.59 1.35 29.84
CA LEU A 295 -15.76 1.18 28.39
C LEU A 295 -14.90 0.04 27.83
N ILE A 296 -13.62 -0.04 28.21
CA ILE A 296 -12.74 -1.13 27.77
C ILE A 296 -13.29 -2.48 28.28
N GLN A 297 -13.76 -2.52 29.52
CA GLN A 297 -14.40 -3.70 30.10
C GLN A 297 -15.70 -4.07 29.38
N TYR A 298 -16.49 -3.08 28.94
CA TYR A 298 -17.70 -3.34 28.17
C TYR A 298 -17.38 -4.06 26.86
N TYR A 299 -16.39 -3.57 26.09
CA TYR A 299 -15.99 -4.20 24.83
C TYR A 299 -15.38 -5.59 25.02
N SER A 300 -14.58 -5.79 26.06
CA SER A 300 -13.96 -7.10 26.32
C SER A 300 -14.96 -8.20 26.67
N LEU A 301 -16.19 -7.83 27.06
CA LEU A 301 -17.27 -8.77 27.39
C LEU A 301 -18.23 -9.04 26.22
N GLN A 302 -18.06 -8.37 25.08
CA GLN A 302 -18.93 -8.58 23.91
C GLN A 302 -18.59 -9.88 23.18
N SER A 303 -19.61 -10.54 22.66
CA SER A 303 -19.46 -11.52 21.58
C SER A 303 -19.43 -10.77 20.24
N ASN A 304 -18.42 -11.03 19.42
CA ASN A 304 -18.16 -10.35 18.15
C ASN A 304 -18.09 -8.81 18.26
N PRO A 305 -17.19 -8.27 19.10
CA PRO A 305 -17.09 -6.82 19.40
C PRO A 305 -16.94 -5.95 18.15
N PHE A 306 -16.28 -6.47 17.11
CA PHE A 306 -16.02 -5.72 15.89
C PHE A 306 -17.18 -5.71 14.90
N SER A 307 -18.24 -6.52 15.12
CA SER A 307 -19.51 -6.40 14.38
C SER A 307 -20.36 -5.20 14.81
N ILE A 308 -20.03 -4.58 15.95
CA ILE A 308 -20.65 -3.34 16.39
C ILE A 308 -20.25 -2.24 15.40
N SER A 309 -21.24 -1.49 14.89
CA SER A 309 -20.97 -0.31 14.07
C SER A 309 -20.04 0.65 14.81
N ASN A 310 -18.96 1.08 14.16
CA ASN A 310 -17.87 1.88 14.75
C ASN A 310 -17.07 1.20 15.89
N GLY A 311 -17.31 -0.07 16.18
CA GLY A 311 -16.67 -0.77 17.31
C GLY A 311 -15.16 -0.90 17.16
N GLY A 312 -14.67 -1.12 15.92
CA GLY A 312 -13.25 -1.17 15.62
C GLY A 312 -12.53 0.13 15.98
N ASP A 313 -12.96 1.24 15.36
CA ASP A 313 -12.40 2.58 15.60
C ASP A 313 -12.48 2.99 17.07
N THR A 314 -13.63 2.73 17.71
CA THR A 314 -13.81 2.98 19.14
C THR A 314 -12.79 2.23 19.99
N THR A 315 -12.60 0.93 19.75
CA THR A 315 -11.62 0.15 20.53
C THR A 315 -10.18 0.60 20.29
N MET A 316 -9.82 1.02 19.07
CA MET A 316 -8.51 1.63 18.81
C MET A 316 -8.33 2.93 19.59
N ALA A 317 -9.34 3.80 19.59
CA ALA A 317 -9.31 5.06 20.32
C ALA A 317 -9.20 4.82 21.84
N LEU A 318 -9.92 3.84 22.39
CA LEU A 318 -9.83 3.46 23.81
C LEU A 318 -8.42 2.94 24.18
N MET A 319 -7.83 2.07 23.34
CA MET A 319 -6.45 1.61 23.53
C MET A 319 -5.45 2.76 23.43
N GLY A 320 -5.65 3.67 22.47
CA GLY A 320 -4.85 4.88 22.33
C GLY A 320 -4.93 5.80 23.55
N ALA A 321 -6.14 6.06 24.05
CA ALA A 321 -6.38 6.92 25.21
C ALA A 321 -5.74 6.37 26.49
N ILE A 322 -5.92 5.08 26.78
CA ILE A 322 -5.35 4.46 27.99
C ILE A 322 -3.81 4.37 27.91
N ALA A 323 -3.26 4.16 26.71
CA ALA A 323 -1.82 4.12 26.48
C ALA A 323 -1.18 5.52 26.56
N SER A 324 -1.81 6.51 25.92
CA SER A 324 -1.33 7.90 25.85
C SER A 324 -1.23 8.49 27.25
N ALA A 325 -2.27 8.34 28.08
CA ALA A 325 -2.29 8.88 29.42
C ALA A 325 -1.22 8.24 30.33
N ALA A 326 -0.97 6.93 30.21
CA ALA A 326 0.10 6.27 30.96
C ALA A 326 1.49 6.78 30.57
N TYR A 327 1.72 7.00 29.28
CA TYR A 327 3.04 7.35 28.74
C TYR A 327 3.34 8.86 28.83
N TYR A 328 2.47 9.68 28.23
CA TYR A 328 2.62 11.13 28.11
C TYR A 328 2.03 11.92 29.29
N GLY A 329 1.23 11.28 30.15
CA GLY A 329 0.60 11.94 31.28
C GLY A 329 1.58 12.49 32.29
N ASP A 330 1.24 13.63 32.88
CA ASP A 330 1.99 14.24 33.97
C ASP A 330 1.87 13.42 35.26
N ALA A 331 2.66 13.76 36.28
CA ALA A 331 2.74 13.01 37.54
C ALA A 331 1.38 12.68 38.20
N PRO A 332 0.35 13.56 38.22
CA PRO A 332 -0.96 13.23 38.77
C PRO A 332 -1.68 12.09 38.03
N VAL A 333 -1.56 12.03 36.70
CA VAL A 333 -2.14 10.97 35.87
C VAL A 333 -1.46 9.64 36.19
N LYS A 334 -0.11 9.63 36.18
CA LYS A 334 0.68 8.44 36.50
C LYS A 334 0.43 7.93 37.93
N ALA A 335 0.22 8.83 38.88
CA ALA A 335 -0.16 8.47 40.25
C ALA A 335 -1.53 7.77 40.28
N THR A 336 -2.51 8.27 39.54
CA THR A 336 -3.85 7.67 39.42
C THR A 336 -3.77 6.23 38.86
N TYR A 337 -2.99 6.01 37.80
CA TYR A 337 -2.76 4.67 37.27
C TYR A 337 -2.16 3.74 38.33
N ASN A 338 -1.14 4.21 39.06
CA ASN A 338 -0.50 3.41 40.10
C ASN A 338 -1.44 3.07 41.27
N GLU A 339 -2.31 3.99 41.68
CA GLU A 339 -3.35 3.73 42.69
C GLU A 339 -4.39 2.71 42.23
N LYS A 340 -4.62 2.61 40.92
CA LYS A 340 -5.62 1.75 40.27
C LYS A 340 -5.02 0.60 39.48
N MET A 341 -3.73 0.29 39.66
CA MET A 341 -2.99 -0.59 38.75
C MET A 341 -3.59 -1.99 38.63
N LEU A 342 -4.17 -2.53 39.72
CA LEU A 342 -4.86 -3.83 39.67
C LEU A 342 -6.14 -3.79 38.83
N ASP A 343 -6.90 -2.71 38.90
CA ASP A 343 -8.09 -2.51 38.08
C ASP A 343 -7.68 -2.39 36.60
N VAL A 344 -6.64 -1.59 36.31
CA VAL A 344 -6.08 -1.43 34.95
C VAL A 344 -5.60 -2.77 34.40
N LEU A 345 -4.80 -3.53 35.17
CA LEU A 345 -4.33 -4.86 34.80
C LEU A 345 -5.50 -5.82 34.52
N SER A 346 -6.52 -5.84 35.37
CA SER A 346 -7.67 -6.73 35.22
C SER A 346 -8.47 -6.43 33.95
N VAL A 347 -8.77 -5.14 33.72
CA VAL A 347 -9.51 -4.70 32.54
C VAL A 347 -8.72 -4.94 31.26
N MET A 348 -7.43 -4.57 31.23
CA MET A 348 -6.60 -4.77 30.05
C MET A 348 -6.37 -6.26 29.74
N ARG A 349 -6.13 -7.10 30.76
CA ARG A 349 -6.09 -8.56 30.56
C ARG A 349 -7.40 -9.08 29.99
N SER A 350 -8.55 -8.59 30.44
CA SER A 350 -9.83 -9.04 29.88
C SER A 350 -9.95 -8.74 28.39
N PHE A 351 -9.52 -7.56 27.95
CA PHE A 351 -9.51 -7.17 26.55
C PHE A 351 -8.49 -7.98 25.73
N VAL A 352 -7.28 -8.17 26.26
CA VAL A 352 -6.19 -8.84 25.55
C VAL A 352 -6.37 -10.37 25.50
N PHE A 353 -7.02 -10.98 26.51
CA PHE A 353 -7.07 -12.44 26.68
C PHE A 353 -8.48 -13.05 26.65
N LEU A 354 -9.49 -12.45 27.27
CA LEU A 354 -10.77 -13.16 27.53
C LEU A 354 -11.79 -13.06 26.40
N GLY A 355 -11.78 -11.98 25.64
CA GLY A 355 -12.75 -11.73 24.57
C GLY A 355 -12.33 -12.26 23.20
N GLU A 356 -13.23 -12.08 22.23
CA GLU A 356 -12.94 -12.05 20.80
C GLU A 356 -12.27 -10.70 20.39
N THR A 357 -11.81 -9.92 21.36
CA THR A 357 -11.10 -8.64 21.17
C THR A 357 -9.60 -8.82 20.90
N SER A 358 -9.06 -10.03 21.10
CA SER A 358 -7.64 -10.33 20.85
C SER A 358 -7.31 -10.46 19.37
N LEU A 359 -8.26 -10.95 18.57
CA LEU A 359 -8.18 -11.13 17.12
C LEU A 359 -9.56 -10.89 16.51
N ASP A 360 -9.64 -10.26 15.35
CA ASP A 360 -10.88 -10.07 14.62
C ASP A 360 -11.22 -11.31 13.78
N MET A 361 -11.93 -12.25 14.42
CA MET A 361 -12.25 -13.56 13.83
C MET A 361 -13.31 -13.50 12.71
N ARG A 362 -13.79 -12.30 12.34
CA ARG A 362 -14.64 -12.13 11.14
C ARG A 362 -13.86 -12.40 9.85
N TRP A 363 -12.55 -12.21 9.88
CA TRP A 363 -11.68 -12.38 8.73
C TRP A 363 -11.06 -13.78 8.68
N SER A 364 -10.78 -14.26 7.47
CA SER A 364 -10.15 -15.57 7.23
C SER A 364 -8.63 -15.52 7.12
N THR A 365 -8.10 -14.39 6.65
CA THR A 365 -6.68 -14.12 6.46
C THR A 365 -6.01 -13.74 7.80
N GLU A 366 -4.74 -14.11 7.96
CA GLU A 366 -3.99 -13.80 9.18
C GLU A 366 -3.80 -12.29 9.36
N ASP A 367 -3.51 -11.57 8.27
CA ASP A 367 -3.24 -10.12 8.31
C ASP A 367 -4.45 -9.32 8.78
N ASP A 368 -5.65 -9.69 8.34
CA ASP A 368 -6.88 -9.02 8.77
C ASP A 368 -7.34 -9.50 10.16
N ARG A 369 -6.97 -10.69 10.62
CA ARG A 369 -7.32 -11.11 12.00
C ARG A 369 -6.55 -10.33 13.05
N LYS A 370 -5.30 -9.97 12.78
CA LYS A 370 -4.38 -9.46 13.80
C LYS A 370 -4.44 -7.95 14.04
N TRP A 371 -5.18 -7.17 13.24
CA TRP A 371 -5.09 -5.70 13.23
C TRP A 371 -5.22 -5.03 14.62
N ILE A 372 -6.08 -5.55 15.52
CA ILE A 372 -6.31 -4.97 16.86
C ILE A 372 -5.21 -5.32 17.87
N MET A 373 -4.57 -6.48 17.72
CA MET A 373 -3.60 -7.00 18.68
C MET A 373 -2.43 -6.04 18.92
N PRO A 374 -1.79 -5.44 17.89
CA PRO A 374 -0.79 -4.38 18.04
C PRO A 374 -1.22 -3.21 18.95
N HIS A 375 -2.45 -2.72 18.83
CA HIS A 375 -2.94 -1.58 19.62
C HIS A 375 -3.03 -1.92 21.12
N SER A 376 -3.56 -3.10 21.43
CA SER A 376 -3.67 -3.55 22.82
C SER A 376 -2.31 -3.85 23.44
N PHE A 377 -1.35 -4.39 22.68
CA PHE A 377 0.01 -4.65 23.12
C PHE A 377 0.81 -3.36 23.33
N ASN A 378 0.67 -2.37 22.43
CA ASN A 378 1.20 -1.01 22.60
C ASN A 378 0.73 -0.40 23.93
N ALA A 379 -0.56 -0.55 24.24
CA ALA A 379 -1.13 -0.06 25.49
C ALA A 379 -0.55 -0.78 26.71
N MET A 380 -0.48 -2.11 26.69
CA MET A 380 0.13 -2.91 27.76
C MET A 380 1.59 -2.52 28.01
N GLY A 381 2.38 -2.35 26.93
CA GLY A 381 3.78 -1.95 27.01
C GLY A 381 3.95 -0.57 27.65
N LYS A 382 3.21 0.43 27.17
CA LYS A 382 3.23 1.79 27.71
C LYS A 382 2.79 1.86 29.18
N ILE A 383 1.74 1.14 29.57
CA ILE A 383 1.29 1.10 30.96
C ILE A 383 2.33 0.43 31.87
N SER A 384 3.02 -0.62 31.39
CA SER A 384 4.04 -1.32 32.17
C SER A 384 5.21 -0.41 32.59
N THR A 385 5.51 0.64 31.82
CA THR A 385 6.61 1.58 32.09
C THR A 385 6.47 2.33 33.42
N ILE A 386 5.23 2.54 33.87
CA ILE A 386 4.92 3.26 35.13
C ILE A 386 4.58 2.31 36.29
N ALA A 387 4.51 1.00 36.03
CA ALA A 387 4.08 -0.01 36.99
C ALA A 387 5.20 -0.45 37.94
N THR A 388 4.83 -1.03 39.09
CA THR A 388 5.76 -1.70 40.01
C THR A 388 6.29 -3.00 39.40
N ASP A 389 7.41 -3.53 39.90
CA ASP A 389 7.99 -4.77 39.38
C ASP A 389 7.02 -5.97 39.48
N GLU A 390 6.23 -6.04 40.55
CA GLU A 390 5.17 -7.05 40.68
C GLU A 390 4.09 -6.90 39.59
N ALA A 391 3.66 -5.67 39.31
CA ALA A 391 2.67 -5.41 38.28
C ALA A 391 3.23 -5.66 36.87
N LYS A 392 4.50 -5.31 36.61
CA LYS A 392 5.21 -5.63 35.37
C LYS A 392 5.26 -7.13 35.11
N ALA A 393 5.58 -7.94 36.12
CA ALA A 393 5.56 -9.40 36.00
C ALA A 393 4.16 -9.93 35.63
N ARG A 394 3.09 -9.27 36.06
CA ARG A 394 1.70 -9.64 35.68
C ARG A 394 1.34 -9.18 34.27
N PHE A 395 1.85 -8.04 33.80
CA PHE A 395 1.75 -7.65 32.39
C PHE A 395 2.44 -8.70 31.51
N ASP A 396 3.69 -9.07 31.83
CA ASP A 396 4.45 -10.09 31.10
C ASP A 396 3.70 -11.44 31.08
N SER A 397 3.18 -11.89 32.22
CA SER A 397 2.36 -13.10 32.27
C SER A 397 1.10 -13.01 31.40
N THR A 398 0.46 -11.84 31.31
CA THR A 398 -0.72 -11.64 30.46
C THR A 398 -0.34 -11.71 28.98
N ILE A 399 0.82 -11.17 28.61
CA ILE A 399 1.35 -11.24 27.25
C ILE A 399 1.66 -12.69 26.85
N LEU A 400 2.26 -13.48 27.74
CA LEU A 400 2.50 -14.92 27.50
C LEU A 400 1.19 -15.70 27.33
N GLU A 401 0.19 -15.43 28.17
CA GLU A 401 -1.14 -16.04 28.07
C GLU A 401 -1.80 -15.71 26.73
N ALA A 402 -1.77 -14.44 26.33
CA ALA A 402 -2.34 -13.97 25.07
C ALA A 402 -1.62 -14.56 23.87
N HIS A 403 -0.28 -14.56 23.86
CA HIS A 403 0.54 -15.21 22.84
C HIS A 403 0.17 -16.70 22.68
N GLY A 404 0.17 -17.45 23.79
CA GLY A 404 -0.21 -18.86 23.77
C GLY A 404 -1.63 -19.12 23.25
N LYS A 405 -2.57 -18.20 23.50
CA LYS A 405 -3.94 -18.29 22.95
C LYS A 405 -3.98 -18.02 21.44
N VAL A 406 -3.40 -16.92 20.98
CA VAL A 406 -3.55 -16.47 19.58
C VAL A 406 -2.78 -17.33 18.59
N THR A 407 -1.71 -18.02 19.01
CA THR A 407 -0.93 -18.92 18.14
C THR A 407 -1.71 -20.14 17.62
N GLY A 408 -2.94 -20.36 18.10
CA GLY A 408 -3.88 -21.30 17.48
C GLY A 408 -4.55 -20.79 16.19
N ASP A 409 -4.60 -19.46 16.02
CA ASP A 409 -5.35 -18.77 14.95
C ASP A 409 -4.47 -17.95 14.00
N ILE A 410 -3.26 -17.57 14.45
CA ILE A 410 -2.22 -16.87 13.69
C ILE A 410 -0.85 -17.55 13.89
N SER A 411 0.11 -17.30 13.00
CA SER A 411 1.45 -17.88 13.08
C SER A 411 2.21 -17.49 14.37
N GLN A 412 3.05 -18.41 14.86
CA GLN A 412 3.93 -18.16 16.00
C GLN A 412 4.89 -16.99 15.75
N GLU A 413 5.37 -16.86 14.51
CA GLU A 413 6.24 -15.76 14.10
C GLU A 413 5.53 -14.42 14.24
N THR A 414 4.34 -14.26 13.64
CA THR A 414 3.54 -13.03 13.76
C THR A 414 3.23 -12.66 15.20
N ALA A 415 2.78 -13.61 16.02
CA ALA A 415 2.50 -13.35 17.43
C ALA A 415 3.76 -12.87 18.18
N SER A 416 4.92 -13.45 17.87
CA SER A 416 6.20 -13.10 18.48
C SER A 416 6.73 -11.75 17.98
N ILE A 417 6.48 -11.38 16.72
CA ILE A 417 6.75 -10.04 16.17
C ILE A 417 5.94 -9.00 16.94
N ILE A 418 4.64 -9.25 17.17
CA ILE A 418 3.78 -8.32 17.92
C ILE A 418 4.25 -8.18 19.38
N VAL A 419 4.68 -9.27 20.02
CA VAL A 419 5.31 -9.20 21.35
C VAL A 419 6.53 -8.27 21.34
N THR A 420 7.45 -8.45 20.38
CA THR A 420 8.64 -7.61 20.27
C THR A 420 8.27 -6.15 19.97
N LYS A 421 7.60 -5.91 18.85
CA LYS A 421 7.38 -4.57 18.28
C LYS A 421 6.32 -3.76 19.00
N ASN A 422 5.29 -4.40 19.52
CA ASN A 422 4.18 -3.69 20.13
C ASN A 422 4.22 -3.70 21.65
N TYR A 423 4.69 -4.77 22.29
CA TYR A 423 4.80 -4.78 23.75
C TYR A 423 6.19 -4.35 24.26
N LEU A 424 7.25 -5.09 23.91
CA LEU A 424 8.60 -4.87 24.46
C LEU A 424 9.18 -3.49 24.10
N ASP A 425 9.13 -3.09 22.82
CA ASP A 425 9.64 -1.79 22.37
C ASP A 425 8.92 -0.63 23.11
N ASN A 426 7.59 -0.74 23.29
CA ASN A 426 6.80 0.24 24.02
C ASN A 426 7.03 0.19 25.55
N ALA A 427 7.50 -0.93 26.08
CA ALA A 427 7.96 -1.07 27.45
C ALA A 427 9.41 -0.57 27.65
N GLY A 428 10.12 -0.23 26.58
CA GLY A 428 11.54 0.15 26.61
C GLY A 428 12.47 -1.03 26.91
N ARG A 429 12.11 -2.24 26.45
CA ARG A 429 12.84 -3.49 26.63
C ARG A 429 13.16 -4.12 25.27
N SER A 430 14.19 -4.95 25.22
CA SER A 430 14.56 -5.72 24.04
C SER A 430 14.26 -7.20 24.26
N CYS A 431 13.98 -7.95 23.17
CA CYS A 431 13.90 -9.40 23.24
C CYS A 431 15.30 -10.00 23.36
N GLU A 432 15.74 -10.31 24.58
CA GLU A 432 17.08 -10.85 24.85
C GLU A 432 17.08 -11.87 25.99
N ALA A 433 18.14 -12.68 26.07
CA ALA A 433 18.28 -13.69 27.11
C ALA A 433 18.25 -13.03 28.50
N GLY A 434 17.32 -13.46 29.35
CA GLY A 434 17.08 -12.88 30.68
C GLY A 434 15.80 -12.05 30.76
N ASP A 435 15.20 -11.67 29.63
CA ASP A 435 13.85 -11.09 29.60
C ASP A 435 12.80 -12.19 29.85
N ALA A 436 11.74 -11.86 30.61
CA ALA A 436 10.67 -12.82 30.93
C ALA A 436 9.89 -13.31 29.70
N LEU A 437 9.92 -12.57 28.60
CA LEU A 437 9.26 -12.93 27.34
C LEU A 437 10.21 -13.60 26.33
N PHE A 438 11.47 -13.80 26.69
CA PHE A 438 12.45 -14.48 25.85
C PHE A 438 11.96 -15.87 25.45
N GLY A 439 11.89 -16.14 24.13
CA GLY A 439 11.30 -17.35 23.55
C GLY A 439 9.85 -17.23 23.09
N SER A 440 9.14 -16.16 23.48
CA SER A 440 7.82 -15.76 22.95
C SER A 440 7.88 -14.42 22.19
N CYS A 441 9.08 -13.91 21.99
CA CYS A 441 9.41 -12.71 21.22
C CYS A 441 10.48 -13.05 20.18
N ILE A 442 10.63 -12.21 19.15
CA ILE A 442 11.71 -12.32 18.16
C ILE A 442 12.86 -11.41 18.56
N VAL A 443 14.07 -11.96 18.58
CA VAL A 443 15.33 -11.21 18.68
C VAL A 443 15.54 -10.50 17.34
N PRO A 444 15.49 -9.15 17.28
CA PRO A 444 15.72 -8.46 16.02
C PRO A 444 17.13 -8.74 15.50
N PRO A 445 17.32 -8.94 14.19
CA PRO A 445 18.65 -9.07 13.61
C PRO A 445 19.45 -7.79 13.88
N LYS A 446 20.78 -7.92 14.05
CA LYS A 446 21.64 -6.74 14.18
C LYS A 446 22.22 -6.35 12.83
N VAL A 447 22.51 -5.06 12.66
CA VAL A 447 23.09 -4.52 11.42
C VAL A 447 24.39 -5.21 11.07
N GLU A 448 25.25 -5.47 12.07
CA GLU A 448 26.53 -6.13 11.92
C GLU A 448 26.44 -7.61 11.51
N ASP A 449 25.33 -8.29 11.82
CA ASP A 449 25.12 -9.70 11.46
C ASP A 449 24.67 -9.85 9.99
N ILE A 450 24.01 -8.82 9.45
CA ILE A 450 23.51 -8.81 8.08
C ILE A 450 24.53 -8.11 7.14
N LEU A 451 25.01 -6.92 7.51
CA LEU A 451 25.95 -6.13 6.73
C LEU A 451 27.40 -6.41 7.15
N THR A 452 27.85 -7.62 6.86
CA THR A 452 29.15 -8.16 7.27
C THR A 452 30.34 -7.67 6.42
N VAL A 453 30.08 -7.13 5.23
CA VAL A 453 31.13 -6.57 4.36
C VAL A 453 31.32 -5.09 4.65
N ASN A 454 32.57 -4.67 4.79
CA ASN A 454 32.97 -3.28 4.91
C ASN A 454 34.08 -3.00 3.86
N HIS A 455 33.72 -2.26 2.81
CA HIS A 455 34.58 -1.99 1.64
C HIS A 455 34.85 -0.49 1.51
N ALA A 456 36.08 -0.06 1.81
CA ALA A 456 36.48 1.33 1.69
C ALA A 456 36.73 1.72 0.21
N CYS A 457 35.96 2.68 -0.31
CA CYS A 457 36.21 3.28 -1.61
C CYS A 457 37.25 4.40 -1.52
N THR A 458 37.11 5.26 -0.51
CA THR A 458 38.04 6.34 -0.14
C THR A 458 38.07 6.48 1.40
N ASP A 459 38.88 7.40 1.93
CA ASP A 459 38.85 7.72 3.37
C ASP A 459 37.48 8.29 3.83
N ASN A 460 36.66 8.80 2.90
CA ASN A 460 35.38 9.46 3.18
C ASN A 460 34.17 8.63 2.71
N ILE A 461 34.36 7.49 2.03
CA ILE A 461 33.27 6.69 1.45
C ILE A 461 33.52 5.21 1.73
N THR A 462 32.56 4.59 2.42
CA THR A 462 32.57 3.16 2.73
C THR A 462 31.29 2.49 2.25
N ILE A 463 31.40 1.36 1.55
CA ILE A 463 30.26 0.50 1.25
C ILE A 463 30.13 -0.56 2.36
N ARG A 464 28.97 -0.63 3.01
CA ARG A 464 28.59 -1.71 3.92
C ARG A 464 27.56 -2.60 3.24
N ALA A 465 27.87 -3.89 3.13
CA ALA A 465 27.13 -4.79 2.25
C ALA A 465 26.91 -6.17 2.86
N GLN A 466 25.95 -6.92 2.30
CA GLN A 466 25.83 -8.36 2.55
C GLN A 466 26.94 -9.13 1.83
N ALA A 467 27.37 -10.26 2.42
CA ALA A 467 28.51 -11.05 1.94
C ALA A 467 28.34 -11.67 0.54
N THR A 468 27.11 -11.75 0.03
CA THR A 468 26.78 -12.25 -1.31
C THR A 468 27.09 -11.24 -2.41
N ILE A 469 27.22 -9.95 -2.09
CA ILE A 469 27.59 -8.91 -3.06
C ILE A 469 29.04 -9.10 -3.50
N SER A 470 29.25 -9.17 -4.81
CA SER A 470 30.57 -9.52 -5.36
C SER A 470 31.60 -8.40 -5.17
N PRO A 471 32.90 -8.72 -4.96
CA PRO A 471 33.95 -7.71 -4.94
C PRO A 471 34.05 -6.87 -6.23
N ALA A 472 33.63 -7.43 -7.36
CA ALA A 472 33.60 -6.71 -8.64
C ALA A 472 32.51 -5.63 -8.64
N THR A 473 31.33 -5.95 -8.12
CA THR A 473 30.22 -5.00 -7.91
C THR A 473 30.64 -3.85 -6.99
N LEU A 474 31.30 -4.17 -5.87
CA LEU A 474 31.79 -3.15 -4.92
C LEU A 474 32.82 -2.22 -5.58
N ALA A 475 33.78 -2.77 -6.31
CA ALA A 475 34.79 -1.99 -7.02
C ALA A 475 34.18 -1.11 -8.12
N GLN A 476 33.21 -1.63 -8.88
CA GLN A 476 32.50 -0.85 -9.90
C GLN A 476 31.67 0.26 -9.27
N SER A 477 31.00 0.00 -8.14
CA SER A 477 30.23 0.99 -7.40
C SER A 477 31.12 2.15 -6.89
N CYS A 478 32.32 1.84 -6.40
CA CYS A 478 33.30 2.89 -6.06
C CYS A 478 33.71 3.73 -7.29
N ALA A 479 33.88 3.10 -8.46
CA ALA A 479 34.22 3.81 -9.68
C ALA A 479 33.08 4.72 -10.17
N ASP A 480 31.83 4.25 -10.06
CA ASP A 480 30.64 5.01 -10.45
C ASP A 480 30.44 6.24 -9.55
N MET A 481 30.63 6.10 -8.23
CA MET A 481 30.58 7.24 -7.30
C MET A 481 31.71 8.25 -7.57
N ALA A 482 32.94 7.77 -7.82
CA ALA A 482 34.05 8.66 -8.15
C ALA A 482 33.82 9.44 -9.45
N LEU A 483 33.20 8.80 -10.45
CA LEU A 483 32.78 9.48 -11.68
C LEU A 483 31.71 10.54 -11.39
N GLN A 484 30.66 10.18 -10.63
CA GLN A 484 29.58 11.09 -10.26
C GLN A 484 30.10 12.33 -9.50
N GLU A 485 30.98 12.13 -8.51
CA GLU A 485 31.59 13.23 -7.75
C GLU A 485 32.35 14.20 -8.67
N SER A 486 33.16 13.67 -9.59
CA SER A 486 33.90 14.48 -10.55
C SER A 486 32.96 15.28 -11.47
N GLU A 487 31.90 14.66 -11.98
CA GLU A 487 30.93 15.32 -12.86
C GLU A 487 30.15 16.41 -12.11
N PHE A 488 29.77 16.15 -10.87
CA PHE A 488 29.08 17.11 -10.01
C PHE A 488 29.93 18.35 -9.72
N HIS A 489 31.18 18.17 -9.30
CA HIS A 489 32.09 19.28 -9.04
C HIS A 489 32.36 20.10 -10.30
N ALA A 490 32.50 19.43 -11.45
CA ALA A 490 32.69 20.11 -12.73
C ALA A 490 31.44 20.90 -13.16
N PHE A 491 30.24 20.38 -12.92
CA PHE A 491 29.00 21.04 -13.31
C PHE A 491 28.71 22.26 -12.43
N PHE A 492 28.91 22.18 -11.11
CA PHE A 492 28.57 23.26 -10.17
C PHE A 492 29.76 24.17 -9.79
N ASP A 493 30.98 23.87 -10.25
CA ASP A 493 32.20 24.60 -9.90
C ASP A 493 32.41 24.75 -8.39
N THR A 494 32.10 23.69 -7.63
CA THR A 494 32.14 23.70 -6.15
C THR A 494 33.56 23.55 -5.59
N ALA A 495 34.54 23.17 -6.41
CA ALA A 495 35.93 22.93 -6.02
C ALA A 495 36.12 21.98 -4.82
N GLY A 496 35.13 21.12 -4.53
CA GLY A 496 35.12 20.24 -3.37
C GLY A 496 34.97 20.95 -2.02
N ILE A 497 34.45 22.18 -1.99
CA ILE A 497 34.27 22.98 -0.77
C ILE A 497 32.84 22.78 -0.25
N PRO A 498 32.64 22.12 0.90
CA PRO A 498 31.31 21.98 1.50
C PRO A 498 30.66 23.33 1.81
N VAL A 499 29.33 23.35 1.85
CA VAL A 499 28.57 24.53 2.30
C VAL A 499 28.94 24.91 3.74
N THR A 500 28.78 26.18 4.07
CA THR A 500 29.14 26.66 5.41
C THR A 500 28.29 25.98 6.47
N GLY A 501 28.93 25.32 7.44
CA GLY A 501 28.26 24.69 8.59
C GLY A 501 28.06 23.19 8.44
N ASP A 502 28.26 22.60 7.25
CA ASP A 502 28.27 21.15 7.09
C ASP A 502 29.55 20.56 7.71
N LEU A 503 29.36 19.61 8.62
CA LEU A 503 30.39 18.88 9.37
C LEU A 503 30.44 17.40 8.98
N ASN A 504 29.78 16.99 7.90
CA ASN A 504 29.92 15.63 7.39
C ASN A 504 31.38 15.40 6.99
N GLU A 505 31.90 14.21 7.28
CA GLU A 505 33.25 13.82 6.86
C GLU A 505 33.22 12.49 6.10
N HIS A 506 32.16 11.71 6.28
CA HIS A 506 32.07 10.33 5.81
C HIS A 506 30.64 9.93 5.43
N ILE A 507 30.47 9.18 4.34
CA ILE A 507 29.20 8.54 3.95
C ILE A 507 29.34 7.01 3.97
N GLU A 508 28.33 6.35 4.54
CA GLU A 508 28.13 4.90 4.40
C GLU A 508 27.14 4.62 3.26
N VAL A 509 27.55 3.83 2.27
CA VAL A 509 26.65 3.25 1.26
C VAL A 509 26.26 1.87 1.73
N ILE A 510 25.00 1.71 2.13
CA ILE A 510 24.42 0.45 2.57
C ILE A 510 23.84 -0.27 1.36
N ALA A 511 24.32 -1.49 1.10
CA ALA A 511 23.90 -2.31 -0.02
C ALA A 511 23.37 -3.68 0.46
N PHE A 512 22.05 -3.84 0.37
CA PHE A 512 21.40 -5.14 0.52
C PHE A 512 21.54 -5.97 -0.76
N ALA A 513 21.54 -7.29 -0.64
CA ALA A 513 21.79 -8.22 -1.73
C ALA A 513 20.59 -8.37 -2.67
N SER A 514 19.39 -8.02 -2.21
CA SER A 514 18.17 -8.08 -3.01
C SER A 514 17.09 -7.10 -2.50
N PRO A 515 16.04 -6.83 -3.29
CA PRO A 515 14.87 -6.06 -2.85
C PRO A 515 14.20 -6.67 -1.61
N GLU A 516 14.11 -8.00 -1.52
CA GLU A 516 13.49 -8.69 -0.38
C GLU A 516 14.28 -8.47 0.92
N ASP A 517 15.62 -8.49 0.84
CA ASP A 517 16.48 -8.19 1.99
C ASP A 517 16.38 -6.70 2.38
N TYR A 518 16.24 -5.80 1.40
CA TYR A 518 16.01 -4.38 1.66
C TYR A 518 14.67 -4.15 2.38
N GLU A 519 13.58 -4.72 1.88
CA GLU A 519 12.26 -4.67 2.51
C GLU A 519 12.27 -5.24 3.93
N LYS A 520 12.98 -6.35 4.12
CA LYS A 520 13.05 -7.04 5.41
C LYS A 520 13.86 -6.29 6.47
N TYR A 521 14.99 -5.68 6.09
CA TYR A 521 15.97 -5.20 7.07
C TYR A 521 16.15 -3.68 7.09
N ALA A 522 15.94 -2.97 5.97
CA ALA A 522 16.31 -1.56 5.89
C ALA A 522 15.45 -0.67 6.80
N GLY A 523 14.14 -0.93 6.85
CA GLY A 523 13.23 -0.22 7.76
C GLY A 523 13.58 -0.44 9.22
N GLU A 524 13.96 -1.67 9.58
CA GLU A 524 14.38 -2.03 10.94
C GLU A 524 15.71 -1.35 11.34
N PHE A 525 16.68 -1.33 10.43
CA PHE A 525 18.03 -0.86 10.73
C PHE A 525 18.18 0.66 10.67
N PHE A 526 17.41 1.31 9.81
CA PHE A 526 17.61 2.72 9.48
C PHE A 526 16.35 3.57 9.62
N GLY A 527 15.21 2.99 9.97
CA GLY A 527 13.96 3.72 10.20
C GLY A 527 13.37 4.32 8.92
N ILE A 528 13.54 3.67 7.78
CA ILE A 528 13.06 4.14 6.47
C ILE A 528 11.85 3.33 5.99
N SER A 529 10.98 3.95 5.18
CA SER A 529 10.10 3.18 4.30
C SER A 529 10.95 2.43 3.25
N THR A 530 10.53 1.25 2.85
CA THR A 530 11.19 0.44 1.80
C THR A 530 10.42 0.46 0.48
N ASP A 531 9.30 1.17 0.41
CA ASP A 531 8.56 1.43 -0.83
C ASP A 531 9.25 2.54 -1.64
N ASN A 532 10.50 2.30 -2.04
CA ASN A 532 11.33 3.18 -2.86
C ASN A 532 12.54 2.42 -3.43
N GLY A 533 13.25 3.07 -4.36
CA GLY A 533 14.44 2.52 -5.02
C GLY A 533 15.75 2.67 -4.25
N GLY A 534 15.69 3.05 -2.98
CA GLY A 534 16.82 3.50 -2.18
C GLY A 534 16.61 4.91 -1.65
N MET A 535 17.30 5.25 -0.56
CA MET A 535 17.11 6.50 0.15
C MET A 535 18.41 7.04 0.73
N TYR A 536 18.67 8.31 0.47
CA TYR A 536 19.70 9.08 1.16
C TYR A 536 19.18 9.67 2.48
N LEU A 537 19.82 9.29 3.58
CA LEU A 537 19.65 9.86 4.91
C LEU A 537 20.81 10.80 5.22
N GLU A 538 20.52 12.10 5.14
CA GLU A 538 21.50 13.15 5.46
C GLU A 538 21.82 13.22 6.96
N GLY A 539 20.84 12.92 7.82
CA GLY A 539 20.96 13.11 9.26
C GLY A 539 20.94 14.59 9.65
N THR A 540 21.83 15.00 10.55
CA THR A 540 21.97 16.41 10.97
C THR A 540 23.36 16.91 10.55
N PRO A 541 23.52 17.52 9.37
CA PRO A 541 24.83 17.85 8.80
C PRO A 541 25.64 18.81 9.65
N THR A 542 25.01 19.64 10.49
CA THR A 542 25.69 20.56 11.41
C THR A 542 26.15 19.92 12.72
N ALA A 543 25.83 18.64 12.97
CA ALA A 543 26.18 17.94 14.20
C ALA A 543 27.54 17.23 14.08
N GLN A 544 28.38 17.36 15.10
CA GLN A 544 29.64 16.63 15.15
C GLN A 544 29.36 15.12 15.25
N GLY A 545 29.96 14.33 14.36
CA GLY A 545 29.76 12.88 14.33
C GLY A 545 28.48 12.45 13.61
N ASN A 546 27.87 13.34 12.82
CA ASN A 546 26.81 12.94 11.90
C ASN A 546 27.30 11.86 10.93
N GLN A 547 26.47 10.87 10.65
CA GLN A 547 26.77 9.79 9.72
C GLN A 547 25.71 9.77 8.61
N ALA A 548 26.05 10.38 7.49
CA ALA A 548 25.25 10.32 6.28
C ALA A 548 25.21 8.89 5.72
N ARG A 549 24.06 8.45 5.22
CA ARG A 549 23.90 7.11 4.66
C ARG A 549 23.12 7.13 3.35
N PHE A 550 23.59 6.40 2.36
CA PHE A 550 22.76 6.02 1.22
C PHE A 550 22.39 4.54 1.40
N ILE A 551 21.11 4.21 1.45
CA ILE A 551 20.64 2.84 1.65
C ILE A 551 19.89 2.34 0.42
N ALA A 552 20.35 1.23 -0.17
CA ALA A 552 19.71 0.59 -1.32
C ALA A 552 20.02 -0.91 -1.39
N MET A 553 19.64 -1.51 -2.52
CA MET A 553 19.80 -2.92 -2.84
C MET A 553 20.53 -3.11 -4.17
N GLN A 554 21.08 -4.30 -4.35
CA GLN A 554 21.52 -4.79 -5.64
C GLN A 554 20.31 -5.05 -6.54
N CYS A 555 20.42 -4.61 -7.80
CA CYS A 555 19.40 -4.84 -8.82
C CYS A 555 19.24 -6.34 -9.14
N PRO A 556 18.01 -6.86 -9.21
CA PRO A 556 17.76 -8.15 -9.82
C PRO A 556 17.90 -8.09 -11.35
N ASP A 557 18.20 -9.22 -11.98
CA ASP A 557 18.41 -9.32 -13.44
C ASP A 557 17.20 -8.85 -14.26
N SER A 558 15.99 -9.02 -13.74
CA SER A 558 14.74 -8.59 -14.38
C SER A 558 14.65 -7.07 -14.56
N TRP A 559 15.49 -6.28 -13.88
CA TRP A 559 15.51 -4.82 -13.96
C TRP A 559 16.53 -4.29 -14.98
N LEU A 560 17.35 -5.17 -15.57
CA LEU A 560 18.38 -4.77 -16.54
C LEU A 560 17.78 -4.22 -17.84
N GLY A 561 18.32 -3.08 -18.28
CA GLY A 561 17.86 -2.39 -19.48
C GLY A 561 16.60 -1.54 -19.28
N GLY A 562 15.91 -1.68 -18.15
CA GLY A 562 14.79 -0.80 -17.74
C GLY A 562 15.20 0.16 -16.63
N SER A 563 15.50 -0.41 -15.46
CA SER A 563 15.84 0.33 -14.24
C SER A 563 17.33 0.32 -13.92
N CYS A 564 18.06 -0.71 -14.38
CA CYS A 564 19.48 -0.87 -14.09
C CYS A 564 20.30 -0.96 -15.40
N GLN A 565 21.51 -0.41 -15.37
CA GLN A 565 22.38 -0.27 -16.54
C GLN A 565 23.22 -1.52 -16.79
N TYR A 566 23.57 -2.26 -15.74
CA TYR A 566 24.38 -3.47 -15.81
C TYR A 566 24.06 -4.44 -14.66
N ILE A 567 24.39 -5.72 -14.86
CA ILE A 567 24.13 -6.81 -13.91
C ILE A 567 24.74 -6.50 -12.54
N ASP A 568 24.01 -6.81 -11.47
CA ASP A 568 24.45 -6.62 -10.09
C ASP A 568 24.75 -5.16 -9.69
N GLN A 569 24.26 -4.17 -10.45
CA GLN A 569 24.39 -2.75 -10.06
C GLN A 569 23.72 -2.49 -8.70
N ILE A 570 24.33 -1.67 -7.83
CA ILE A 570 23.62 -1.10 -6.68
C ILE A 570 22.61 -0.09 -7.22
N TYR A 571 21.33 -0.36 -6.98
CA TYR A 571 20.23 0.38 -7.59
C TYR A 571 20.28 1.87 -7.23
N ASN A 572 20.01 2.74 -8.21
CA ASN A 572 20.02 4.21 -8.08
C ASN A 572 21.30 4.83 -7.48
N LEU A 573 22.43 4.11 -7.43
CA LEU A 573 23.66 4.56 -6.76
C LEU A 573 24.08 5.99 -7.11
N ARG A 574 24.15 6.33 -8.40
CA ARG A 574 24.57 7.67 -8.84
C ARG A 574 23.54 8.76 -8.55
N HIS A 575 22.25 8.41 -8.58
CA HIS A 575 21.13 9.30 -8.26
C HIS A 575 21.19 9.69 -6.78
N GLU A 576 21.19 8.70 -5.90
CA GLU A 576 21.20 8.91 -4.44
C GLU A 576 22.53 9.50 -3.95
N PHE A 577 23.65 9.14 -4.60
CA PHE A 577 24.91 9.81 -4.32
C PHE A 577 24.90 11.29 -4.75
N THR A 578 24.10 11.67 -5.75
CA THR A 578 23.90 13.09 -6.08
C THR A 578 23.15 13.83 -4.97
N HIS A 579 22.21 13.20 -4.27
CA HIS A 579 21.56 13.80 -3.09
C HIS A 579 22.56 14.10 -1.97
N TYR A 580 23.52 13.20 -1.72
CA TYR A 580 24.64 13.46 -0.80
C TYR A 580 25.48 14.67 -1.23
N LEU A 581 25.86 14.73 -2.51
CA LEU A 581 26.65 15.84 -3.04
C LEU A 581 25.87 17.17 -3.00
N ASP A 582 24.57 17.15 -3.30
CA ASP A 582 23.68 18.32 -3.24
C ASP A 582 23.56 18.85 -1.81
N GLY A 583 23.29 17.99 -0.82
CA GLY A 583 23.25 18.34 0.60
C GLY A 583 24.59 18.91 1.10
N ARG A 584 25.70 18.31 0.70
CA ARG A 584 27.03 18.71 1.17
C ARG A 584 27.57 19.99 0.52
N TYR A 585 27.32 20.21 -0.77
CA TYR A 585 28.03 21.22 -1.56
C TYR A 585 27.12 22.33 -2.13
N ILE A 586 25.80 22.16 -2.09
CA ILE A 586 24.83 23.12 -2.65
C ILE A 586 23.82 23.62 -1.61
N LYS A 587 23.14 22.73 -0.90
CA LYS A 587 22.07 23.12 0.03
C LYS A 587 22.63 23.32 1.44
N ALA A 588 22.63 24.56 1.92
CA ALA A 588 22.99 24.82 3.32
C ALA A 588 21.79 24.53 4.22
N GLY A 589 21.95 23.61 5.18
CA GLY A 589 20.88 23.19 6.07
C GLY A 589 20.75 21.67 6.11
N SER A 590 19.64 21.18 6.66
CA SER A 590 19.24 19.78 6.61
C SER A 590 18.15 19.57 5.54
N PHE A 591 17.92 18.31 5.18
CA PHE A 591 16.78 17.91 4.35
C PHE A 591 15.46 18.49 4.88
N GLY A 592 14.70 19.12 4.00
CA GLY A 592 13.44 19.80 4.34
C GLY A 592 13.56 21.28 4.72
N ASP A 593 14.76 21.86 4.80
CA ASP A 593 14.93 23.29 5.16
C ASP A 593 14.46 24.28 4.07
N PHE A 594 14.24 23.81 2.84
CA PHE A 594 13.83 24.63 1.69
C PHE A 594 12.48 24.19 1.12
N ASP A 595 11.52 25.12 1.05
CA ASP A 595 10.21 24.91 0.42
C ASP A 595 10.36 24.81 -1.11
N TYR A 596 9.55 23.98 -1.77
CA TYR A 596 9.58 23.79 -3.23
C TYR A 596 10.91 23.24 -3.79
N SER A 597 11.62 22.43 -2.99
CA SER A 597 12.92 21.86 -3.36
C SER A 597 12.83 20.47 -4.01
N VAL A 598 11.64 19.87 -4.12
CA VAL A 598 11.45 18.50 -4.62
C VAL A 598 11.93 18.35 -6.07
N ALA A 599 11.45 19.21 -6.98
CA ALA A 599 11.87 19.19 -8.38
C ALA A 599 13.35 19.53 -8.57
N TRP A 600 13.94 20.32 -7.66
CA TRP A 600 15.38 20.55 -7.61
C TRP A 600 16.11 19.26 -7.24
N ALA A 601 15.77 18.67 -6.09
CA ALA A 601 16.48 17.52 -5.53
C ALA A 601 16.38 16.32 -6.49
N GLU A 602 15.17 15.88 -6.81
CA GLU A 602 14.97 14.69 -7.65
C GLU A 602 15.35 14.96 -9.11
N GLY A 603 14.97 16.11 -9.65
CA GLY A 603 15.27 16.45 -11.04
C GLY A 603 16.77 16.62 -11.32
N MET A 604 17.51 17.20 -10.37
CA MET A 604 18.96 17.35 -10.51
C MET A 604 19.67 16.02 -10.32
N ALA A 605 19.23 15.19 -9.36
CA ALA A 605 19.76 13.84 -9.17
C ALA A 605 19.58 12.99 -10.43
N GLU A 606 18.38 12.99 -11.04
CA GLU A 606 18.12 12.31 -12.31
C GLU A 606 19.00 12.84 -13.45
N TYR A 607 19.08 14.17 -13.62
CA TYR A 607 19.85 14.76 -14.70
C TYR A 607 21.36 14.49 -14.57
N MET A 608 21.89 14.59 -13.36
CA MET A 608 23.31 14.38 -13.08
C MET A 608 23.70 12.90 -13.16
N ALA A 609 22.81 11.97 -12.80
CA ALA A 609 23.08 10.54 -12.87
C ALA A 609 22.98 9.98 -14.29
N MET A 610 22.02 10.48 -15.07
CA MET A 610 21.63 9.87 -16.36
C MET A 610 22.02 10.71 -17.58
N GLY A 611 22.33 12.00 -17.39
CA GLY A 611 22.74 12.89 -18.47
C GLY A 611 21.64 13.11 -19.52
N LYS A 612 22.01 13.20 -20.80
CA LYS A 612 21.07 13.56 -21.89
C LYS A 612 20.23 12.39 -22.40
N ASP A 613 20.73 11.17 -22.25
CA ASP A 613 20.16 9.96 -22.85
C ASP A 613 19.50 9.11 -21.74
N HIS A 614 18.35 9.58 -21.24
CA HIS A 614 17.59 8.91 -20.17
C HIS A 614 16.38 8.16 -20.76
N ALA A 615 16.60 6.93 -21.21
CA ALA A 615 15.59 6.16 -21.93
C ALA A 615 14.28 5.95 -21.15
N ARG A 616 14.36 5.69 -19.84
CA ARG A 616 13.19 5.50 -18.98
C ARG A 616 12.32 6.76 -18.97
N THR A 617 12.92 7.93 -18.70
CA THR A 617 12.20 9.22 -18.72
C THR A 617 11.59 9.52 -20.09
N LEU A 618 12.34 9.27 -21.17
CA LEU A 618 11.84 9.51 -22.54
C LEU A 618 10.67 8.61 -22.91
N ASN A 619 10.69 7.34 -22.49
CA ASN A 619 9.59 6.41 -22.72
C ASN A 619 8.37 6.76 -21.88
N THR A 620 8.54 7.09 -20.60
CA THR A 620 7.44 7.49 -19.70
C THR A 620 6.71 8.72 -20.20
N LEU A 621 7.43 9.72 -20.73
CA LEU A 621 6.82 10.97 -21.20
C LEU A 621 6.29 10.93 -22.64
N LYS A 622 6.31 9.77 -23.30
CA LYS A 622 5.84 9.64 -24.67
C LYS A 622 4.32 9.84 -24.73
N GLY A 623 3.87 10.84 -25.49
CA GLY A 623 2.44 11.19 -25.58
C GLY A 623 1.91 12.01 -24.42
N GLU A 624 2.70 12.23 -23.37
CA GLU A 624 2.32 13.08 -22.24
C GLU A 624 2.30 14.56 -22.63
N THR A 625 1.36 15.32 -22.06
CA THR A 625 1.26 16.76 -22.31
C THR A 625 2.26 17.52 -21.46
N ILE A 626 3.03 18.41 -22.08
CA ILE A 626 4.07 19.19 -21.39
C ILE A 626 3.43 20.16 -20.37
N PRO A 627 3.76 20.05 -19.08
CA PRO A 627 3.24 20.94 -18.05
C PRO A 627 3.97 22.30 -18.06
N PRO A 628 3.35 23.38 -17.53
CA PRO A 628 4.04 24.65 -17.33
C PRO A 628 5.30 24.48 -16.47
N LEU A 629 6.41 25.12 -16.82
CA LEU A 629 7.66 25.02 -16.04
C LEU A 629 7.44 25.41 -14.58
N TYR A 630 6.56 26.38 -14.34
CA TYR A 630 6.17 26.80 -13.00
C TYR A 630 5.55 25.67 -12.16
N ASN A 631 4.66 24.87 -12.74
CA ASN A 631 4.04 23.76 -12.01
C ASN A 631 5.09 22.74 -11.62
N ILE A 632 6.01 22.44 -12.55
CA ILE A 632 7.10 21.50 -12.29
C ILE A 632 7.97 22.00 -11.14
N VAL A 633 8.43 23.24 -11.19
CA VAL A 633 9.41 23.72 -10.20
C VAL A 633 8.80 23.92 -8.81
N PHE A 634 7.49 24.14 -8.72
CA PHE A 634 6.77 24.33 -7.45
C PHE A 634 5.93 23.12 -7.02
N MET A 635 6.20 21.93 -7.59
CA MET A 635 5.46 20.71 -7.27
C MET A 635 5.85 20.10 -5.92
N ASP A 636 5.01 19.18 -5.45
CA ASP A 636 5.27 18.30 -4.30
C ASP A 636 5.54 16.85 -4.76
N TYR A 637 5.69 15.94 -3.79
CA TYR A 637 5.96 14.52 -4.04
C TYR A 637 4.77 13.75 -4.64
N GLU A 638 3.55 14.32 -4.65
CA GLU A 638 2.35 13.68 -5.18
C GLU A 638 2.10 14.02 -6.66
N TYR A 639 2.98 14.81 -7.27
CA TYR A 639 2.84 15.22 -8.66
C TYR A 639 3.18 14.09 -9.65
N ASP A 640 2.29 13.83 -10.59
CA ASP A 640 2.46 12.80 -11.62
C ASP A 640 3.73 12.99 -12.45
N ASN A 641 4.51 11.92 -12.60
CA ASN A 641 5.78 11.94 -13.35
C ASN A 641 6.78 12.99 -12.83
N LEU A 642 6.77 13.29 -11.52
CA LEU A 642 7.66 14.24 -10.84
C LEU A 642 9.12 14.13 -11.29
N TYR A 643 9.69 12.92 -11.23
CA TYR A 643 11.12 12.69 -11.53
C TYR A 643 11.45 13.04 -12.99
N GLN A 644 10.58 12.65 -13.90
CA GLN A 644 10.73 12.85 -15.34
C GLN A 644 10.59 14.32 -15.72
N TRP A 645 9.61 15.02 -15.15
CA TRP A 645 9.43 16.45 -15.38
C TRP A 645 10.51 17.28 -14.68
N GLY A 646 10.90 16.92 -13.46
CA GLY A 646 12.03 17.50 -12.73
C GLY A 646 13.34 17.36 -13.52
N TYR A 647 13.61 16.18 -14.07
CA TYR A 647 14.73 15.94 -14.97
C TYR A 647 14.76 16.94 -16.13
N PHE A 648 13.63 17.13 -16.83
CA PHE A 648 13.56 18.06 -17.95
C PHE A 648 13.72 19.51 -17.52
N ALA A 649 13.15 19.91 -16.38
CA ALA A 649 13.32 21.27 -15.86
C ALA A 649 14.79 21.56 -15.48
N MET A 650 15.43 20.65 -14.75
CA MET A 650 16.83 20.83 -14.33
C MET A 650 17.80 20.74 -15.51
N ARG A 651 17.54 19.84 -16.48
CA ARG A 651 18.28 19.78 -17.74
C ARG A 651 18.12 21.06 -18.55
N TYR A 652 16.90 21.59 -18.67
CA TYR A 652 16.63 22.84 -19.39
C TYR A 652 17.40 24.02 -18.78
N LEU A 653 17.30 24.18 -17.46
CA LEU A 653 18.03 25.24 -16.75
C LEU A 653 19.54 25.02 -16.84
N GLY A 654 20.03 23.78 -16.73
CA GLY A 654 21.45 23.45 -16.85
C GLY A 654 22.05 23.69 -18.23
N GLU A 655 21.34 23.37 -19.31
CA GLU A 655 21.85 23.49 -20.69
C GLU A 655 21.59 24.86 -21.31
N GLN A 656 20.42 25.48 -21.06
CA GLN A 656 20.01 26.72 -21.73
C GLN A 656 20.17 27.96 -20.85
N HIS A 657 20.15 27.81 -19.53
CA HIS A 657 20.08 28.94 -18.58
C HIS A 657 21.05 28.75 -17.39
N LYS A 658 22.28 28.30 -17.66
CA LYS A 658 23.25 27.95 -16.62
C LYS A 658 23.53 29.09 -15.64
N ASP A 659 23.56 30.33 -16.11
CA ASP A 659 23.72 31.52 -15.26
C ASP A 659 22.54 31.68 -14.29
N ASP A 660 21.31 31.41 -14.73
CA ASP A 660 20.12 31.44 -13.88
C ASP A 660 20.11 30.29 -12.87
N LEU A 661 20.50 29.08 -13.28
CA LEU A 661 20.69 27.94 -12.38
C LEU A 661 21.69 28.29 -11.27
N ASN A 662 22.80 28.95 -11.61
CA ASN A 662 23.81 29.36 -10.63
C ASN A 662 23.27 30.40 -9.63
N LEU A 663 22.26 31.20 -9.99
CA LEU A 663 21.59 32.08 -9.03
C LEU A 663 20.75 31.30 -8.03
N ILE A 664 20.11 30.20 -8.45
CA ILE A 664 19.37 29.29 -7.56
C ILE A 664 20.35 28.62 -6.60
N VAL A 665 21.48 28.09 -7.10
CA VAL A 665 22.56 27.51 -6.30
C VAL A 665 23.05 28.49 -5.24
N ALA A 666 23.34 29.74 -5.61
CA ALA A 666 23.81 30.75 -4.66
C ALA A 666 22.78 31.05 -3.56
N ALA A 667 21.47 30.95 -3.87
CA ALA A 667 20.42 31.11 -2.89
C ALA A 667 20.34 29.91 -1.92
N LEU A 668 20.45 28.68 -2.44
CA LEU A 668 20.53 27.45 -1.62
C LEU A 668 21.75 27.45 -0.69
N GLN A 669 22.92 27.84 -1.20
CA GLN A 669 24.16 27.92 -0.40
C GLN A 669 24.11 28.98 0.71
N SER A 670 23.19 29.95 0.60
CA SER A 670 23.02 31.00 1.61
C SER A 670 22.26 30.55 2.86
N GLY A 671 21.56 29.40 2.81
CA GLY A 671 20.74 28.89 3.92
C GLY A 671 19.47 29.70 4.16
N ASN A 672 19.04 30.55 3.22
CA ASN A 672 17.89 31.43 3.38
C ASN A 672 16.72 30.97 2.49
N ASN A 673 15.77 30.24 3.08
CA ASN A 673 14.60 29.71 2.39
C ASN A 673 13.79 30.79 1.65
N ASN A 674 13.52 31.93 2.29
CA ASN A 674 12.79 33.03 1.64
C ASN A 674 13.52 33.58 0.40
N ALA A 675 14.86 33.68 0.47
CA ALA A 675 15.67 34.11 -0.66
C ALA A 675 15.70 33.07 -1.79
N TYR A 676 15.74 31.78 -1.43
CA TYR A 676 15.62 30.66 -2.36
C TYR A 676 14.29 30.69 -3.10
N VAL A 677 13.16 30.69 -2.39
CA VAL A 677 11.82 30.69 -3.01
C VAL A 677 11.62 31.90 -3.92
N ALA A 678 12.05 33.10 -3.47
CA ALA A 678 11.99 34.30 -4.29
C ALA A 678 12.85 34.18 -5.56
N LYS A 679 14.07 33.64 -5.45
CA LYS A 679 14.96 33.47 -6.59
C LYS A 679 14.47 32.41 -7.56
N LEU A 680 13.95 31.29 -7.04
CA LEU A 680 13.39 30.21 -7.83
C LEU A 680 12.25 30.72 -8.70
N LYS A 681 11.30 31.46 -8.12
CA LYS A 681 10.20 32.11 -8.86
C LYS A 681 10.71 33.07 -9.92
N GLU A 682 11.68 33.92 -9.58
CA GLU A 682 12.25 34.90 -10.52
C GLU A 682 12.87 34.22 -11.75
N VAL A 683 13.63 33.15 -11.53
CA VAL A 683 14.27 32.38 -12.61
C VAL A 683 13.23 31.71 -13.49
N VAL A 684 12.27 31.00 -12.89
CA VAL A 684 11.24 30.28 -13.62
C VAL A 684 10.41 31.21 -14.50
N LEU A 685 9.94 32.34 -13.95
CA LEU A 685 9.17 33.31 -14.73
C LEU A 685 9.96 33.92 -15.90
N ARG A 686 11.28 34.05 -15.74
CA ARG A 686 12.17 34.59 -16.79
C ARG A 686 12.43 33.57 -17.90
N THR A 687 12.49 32.27 -17.58
CA THR A 687 12.91 31.23 -18.51
C THR A 687 11.76 30.42 -19.12
N ASP A 688 10.55 30.48 -18.56
CA ASP A 688 9.37 29.69 -18.94
C ASP A 688 9.12 29.57 -20.46
N SER A 689 9.22 30.68 -21.20
CA SER A 689 8.87 30.75 -22.63
C SER A 689 9.63 29.81 -23.58
N GLY A 690 10.78 29.26 -23.18
CA GLY A 690 11.56 28.34 -24.01
C GLY A 690 11.48 26.87 -23.58
N PHE A 691 10.80 26.56 -22.48
CA PHE A 691 10.78 25.23 -21.90
C PHE A 691 10.04 24.22 -22.79
N GLU A 692 8.83 24.55 -23.24
CA GLU A 692 8.03 23.67 -24.13
C GLU A 692 8.81 23.29 -25.38
N ALA A 693 9.41 24.28 -26.06
CA ALA A 693 10.21 24.05 -27.25
C ALA A 693 11.45 23.18 -26.98
N PHE A 694 12.05 23.30 -25.79
CA PHE A 694 13.17 22.46 -25.38
C PHE A 694 12.74 21.00 -25.18
N VAL A 695 11.62 20.76 -24.50
CA VAL A 695 11.11 19.40 -24.28
C VAL A 695 10.73 18.75 -25.61
N LEU A 696 9.96 19.43 -26.46
CA LEU A 696 9.58 18.91 -27.79
C LEU A 696 10.78 18.57 -28.68
N ALA A 697 11.90 19.29 -28.53
CA ALA A 697 13.11 19.01 -29.29
C ALA A 697 13.89 17.78 -28.77
N ASN A 698 13.58 17.29 -27.57
CA ASN A 698 14.34 16.27 -26.86
C ASN A 698 13.49 15.07 -26.39
N SER A 699 12.19 15.03 -26.68
CA SER A 699 11.29 13.91 -26.32
C SER A 699 10.14 13.73 -27.33
N GLU A 700 9.32 12.70 -27.10
CA GLU A 700 8.05 12.47 -27.80
C GLU A 700 6.83 12.93 -26.98
N ALA A 701 7.02 13.85 -26.03
CA ALA A 701 5.92 14.54 -25.35
C ALA A 701 5.18 15.46 -26.32
N VAL A 702 3.94 15.84 -25.99
CA VAL A 702 3.09 16.68 -26.84
C VAL A 702 2.88 18.07 -26.23
N ALA A 703 2.76 19.07 -27.10
CA ALA A 703 2.47 20.43 -26.68
C ALA A 703 1.04 20.53 -26.09
N PRO A 704 0.83 21.39 -25.08
CA PRO A 704 -0.50 21.70 -24.60
C PRO A 704 -1.37 22.28 -25.72
N VAL A 705 -2.69 22.12 -25.59
CA VAL A 705 -3.64 22.62 -26.59
C VAL A 705 -3.60 24.15 -26.59
N ALA A 706 -3.37 24.75 -27.75
CA ALA A 706 -3.41 26.19 -27.88
C ALA A 706 -4.79 26.75 -27.47
N ALA A 707 -4.80 27.64 -26.47
CA ALA A 707 -5.99 28.26 -25.93
C ALA A 707 -5.79 29.77 -25.80
N GLU A 708 -6.80 30.55 -26.22
CA GLU A 708 -6.81 32.00 -26.03
C GLU A 708 -7.30 32.32 -24.61
N MET A 709 -6.56 33.17 -23.89
CA MET A 709 -6.97 33.61 -22.57
C MET A 709 -8.17 34.57 -22.70
N PRO A 710 -9.31 34.28 -22.06
CA PRO A 710 -10.49 35.14 -22.15
C PRO A 710 -10.19 36.50 -21.51
N ALA A 711 -10.93 37.53 -21.93
CA ALA A 711 -10.94 38.79 -21.20
C ALA A 711 -11.56 38.60 -19.81
N ALA A 712 -11.26 39.50 -18.87
CA ALA A 712 -11.90 39.50 -17.56
C ALA A 712 -13.43 39.49 -17.73
N ASP A 713 -14.13 38.78 -16.83
CA ASP A 713 -15.59 38.63 -16.85
C ASP A 713 -16.16 37.93 -18.10
N THR A 714 -15.32 37.23 -18.88
CA THR A 714 -15.77 36.43 -20.03
C THR A 714 -15.43 34.95 -19.85
N ILE A 715 -16.33 34.10 -20.34
CA ILE A 715 -16.16 32.64 -20.32
C ILE A 715 -15.38 32.24 -21.59
N GLY A 716 -14.25 31.58 -21.39
CA GLY A 716 -13.38 31.06 -22.45
C GLY A 716 -13.80 29.68 -22.95
N SER A 717 -13.02 29.14 -23.89
CA SER A 717 -13.30 27.82 -24.49
C SER A 717 -12.85 26.67 -23.60
N CYS A 718 -13.33 25.47 -23.92
CA CYS A 718 -12.94 24.23 -23.24
C CYS A 718 -11.48 23.81 -23.47
N ASN A 719 -10.75 24.43 -24.40
CA ASN A 719 -9.29 24.21 -24.53
C ASN A 719 -8.51 24.68 -23.29
N LEU A 720 -9.15 25.41 -22.38
CA LEU A 720 -8.58 25.80 -21.09
C LEU A 720 -8.67 24.68 -20.02
N LEU A 721 -9.29 23.53 -20.34
CA LEU A 721 -9.20 22.30 -19.55
C LEU A 721 -7.86 21.61 -19.79
N GLN A 722 -6.84 22.23 -19.22
CA GLN A 722 -5.46 21.79 -19.27
C GLN A 722 -4.70 22.41 -18.11
N GLN A 723 -3.53 21.87 -17.83
CA GLN A 723 -2.66 22.37 -16.76
C GLN A 723 -2.38 23.87 -16.91
N TYR A 724 -2.22 24.54 -15.76
CA TYR A 724 -1.97 25.97 -15.74
C TYR A 724 -1.18 26.40 -14.50
N PRO A 725 -0.36 27.47 -14.60
CA PRO A 725 0.37 27.98 -13.46
C PRO A 725 -0.59 28.54 -12.41
N ARG A 726 -0.53 27.96 -11.21
CA ARG A 726 -1.20 28.47 -10.01
C ARG A 726 -0.14 28.99 -9.04
N TYR A 727 0.10 30.31 -9.08
CA TYR A 727 1.18 30.91 -8.29
C TYR A 727 0.90 30.83 -6.78
N PHE A 728 1.88 30.36 -6.00
CA PHE A 728 1.71 30.17 -4.54
C PHE A 728 1.41 31.48 -3.79
N ASP A 729 1.86 32.62 -4.33
CA ASP A 729 1.68 33.97 -3.80
C ASP A 729 0.70 34.81 -4.61
N ALA A 730 -0.12 34.19 -5.48
CA ALA A 730 -1.16 34.91 -6.20
C ALA A 730 -2.16 35.54 -5.23
N SER A 731 -2.63 36.74 -5.59
CA SER A 731 -3.66 37.45 -4.84
C SER A 731 -4.96 36.64 -4.78
N LYS A 732 -5.77 36.91 -3.75
CA LYS A 732 -7.12 36.34 -3.64
C LYS A 732 -8.14 37.24 -4.34
N THR A 733 -9.16 36.62 -4.91
CA THR A 733 -10.26 37.28 -5.62
C THR A 733 -11.59 36.59 -5.33
N ASN A 734 -12.68 37.26 -5.69
CA ASN A 734 -14.03 36.74 -5.58
C ASN A 734 -14.63 36.57 -7.00
N PHE A 735 -15.63 35.72 -7.12
CA PHE A 735 -16.39 35.61 -8.37
C PHE A 735 -17.89 35.53 -8.10
N THR A 736 -18.66 35.89 -9.12
CA THR A 736 -20.11 35.67 -9.18
C THR A 736 -20.48 35.11 -10.55
N PHE A 737 -21.22 34.00 -10.58
CA PHE A 737 -21.83 33.44 -11.79
C PHE A 737 -23.35 33.67 -11.76
N THR A 738 -23.93 34.10 -12.88
CA THR A 738 -25.39 34.20 -13.04
C THR A 738 -25.84 33.44 -14.28
N ASN A 739 -26.83 32.54 -14.13
CA ASN A 739 -27.42 31.84 -15.27
C ASN A 739 -28.67 32.55 -15.79
N THR A 740 -28.63 33.03 -17.04
CA THR A 740 -29.77 33.68 -17.69
C THR A 740 -30.55 32.75 -18.62
N THR A 741 -30.11 31.49 -18.73
CA THR A 741 -30.66 30.50 -19.66
C THR A 741 -31.54 29.48 -18.93
N ASN A 742 -32.39 28.78 -19.66
CA ASN A 742 -33.20 27.68 -19.10
C ASN A 742 -32.43 26.36 -18.96
N THR A 743 -31.19 26.31 -19.44
CA THR A 743 -30.35 25.12 -19.35
C THR A 743 -29.59 25.17 -18.02
N PRO A 744 -29.73 24.17 -17.13
CA PRO A 744 -28.92 24.09 -15.92
C PRO A 744 -27.43 23.99 -16.26
N VAL A 745 -26.60 24.69 -15.50
CA VAL A 745 -25.14 24.68 -15.68
C VAL A 745 -24.46 24.46 -14.34
N SER A 746 -23.52 23.52 -14.30
CA SER A 746 -22.78 23.15 -13.08
C SER A 746 -21.37 23.72 -13.09
N LEU A 747 -20.82 23.98 -11.90
CA LEU A 747 -19.54 24.65 -11.70
C LEU A 747 -18.53 23.71 -11.03
N PHE A 748 -17.42 23.45 -11.73
CA PHE A 748 -16.34 22.57 -11.27
C PHE A 748 -14.99 23.27 -11.33
N TRP A 749 -14.23 23.26 -10.22
CA TRP A 749 -12.88 23.79 -10.25
C TRP A 749 -11.99 22.89 -11.12
N VAL A 750 -11.12 23.50 -11.92
CA VAL A 750 -10.14 22.78 -12.73
C VAL A 750 -8.84 22.70 -11.94
N ASN A 751 -8.35 21.48 -11.70
CA ASN A 751 -7.09 21.26 -11.02
C ASN A 751 -5.95 21.85 -11.86
N SER A 752 -5.11 22.70 -11.25
CA SER A 752 -4.00 23.36 -11.94
C SER A 752 -2.90 22.40 -12.39
N THR A 753 -2.77 21.28 -11.69
CA THR A 753 -1.73 20.26 -11.90
C THR A 753 -2.15 19.22 -12.92
N THR A 754 -3.39 18.72 -12.88
CA THR A 754 -3.85 17.72 -13.86
C THR A 754 -4.53 18.36 -15.07
N GLY A 755 -5.07 19.58 -14.92
CA GLY A 755 -5.89 20.22 -15.94
C GLY A 755 -7.32 19.69 -16.01
N GLU A 756 -7.68 18.75 -15.14
CA GLU A 756 -8.98 18.09 -15.11
C GLU A 756 -9.96 18.80 -14.19
N ALA A 757 -11.25 18.72 -14.51
CA ALA A 757 -12.30 19.24 -13.65
C ALA A 757 -12.51 18.32 -12.44
N ASN A 758 -12.55 18.90 -11.24
CA ASN A 758 -12.82 18.17 -10.01
C ASN A 758 -14.31 17.84 -9.90
N PHE A 759 -14.71 16.73 -10.52
CA PHE A 759 -16.09 16.25 -10.52
C PHE A 759 -16.58 15.73 -9.17
N GLY A 760 -15.67 15.44 -8.23
CA GLY A 760 -16.04 15.11 -6.84
C GLY A 760 -16.65 16.30 -6.08
N LYS A 761 -16.50 17.53 -6.58
CA LYS A 761 -17.01 18.74 -5.95
C LYS A 761 -17.73 19.66 -6.93
N ASN A 762 -19.03 19.43 -7.11
CA ASN A 762 -19.93 20.39 -7.75
C ASN A 762 -20.16 21.59 -6.80
N TYR A 763 -19.63 22.76 -7.13
CA TYR A 763 -19.80 23.96 -6.31
C TYR A 763 -21.25 24.45 -6.32
N LYS A 764 -21.89 24.41 -7.51
CA LYS A 764 -23.30 24.77 -7.68
C LYS A 764 -23.78 24.36 -9.08
N THR A 765 -24.97 23.77 -9.14
CA THR A 765 -25.81 23.76 -10.36
C THR A 765 -26.72 24.98 -10.35
N LEU A 766 -26.60 25.82 -11.37
CA LEU A 766 -27.34 27.07 -11.56
C LEU A 766 -28.50 26.86 -12.53
N ASN A 767 -29.73 27.07 -12.06
CA ASN A 767 -30.93 27.13 -12.91
C ASN A 767 -31.18 28.56 -13.41
N HIS A 768 -32.19 28.74 -14.26
CA HIS A 768 -32.57 30.05 -14.78
C HIS A 768 -32.80 31.09 -13.68
N GLY A 769 -32.00 32.14 -13.67
CA GLY A 769 -32.04 33.24 -12.70
C GLY A 769 -31.24 32.99 -11.43
N ASP A 770 -30.64 31.81 -11.26
CA ASP A 770 -29.78 31.52 -10.12
C ASP A 770 -28.44 32.27 -10.24
N THR A 771 -27.93 32.69 -9.09
CA THR A 771 -26.62 33.31 -8.94
C THR A 771 -25.81 32.55 -7.87
N TYR A 772 -24.52 32.36 -8.11
CA TYR A 772 -23.58 31.81 -7.14
C TYR A 772 -22.38 32.73 -6.98
N THR A 773 -22.11 33.12 -5.73
CA THR A 773 -20.98 33.98 -5.36
C THR A 773 -20.06 33.20 -4.43
N SER A 774 -18.76 33.28 -4.68
CA SER A 774 -17.74 32.69 -3.83
C SER A 774 -16.56 33.64 -3.66
N ALA A 775 -15.88 33.53 -2.52
CA ALA A 775 -14.82 34.44 -2.12
C ALA A 775 -13.51 33.71 -1.84
N SER A 776 -12.40 34.45 -1.81
CA SER A 776 -11.06 33.95 -1.43
C SER A 776 -10.44 32.92 -2.41
N TRP A 777 -10.77 33.02 -3.70
CA TRP A 777 -10.18 32.21 -4.77
C TRP A 777 -8.83 32.76 -5.21
N THR A 778 -7.94 31.91 -5.73
CA THR A 778 -6.63 32.36 -6.20
C THR A 778 -6.76 32.95 -7.61
N VAL A 779 -6.18 34.12 -7.85
CA VAL A 779 -6.10 34.68 -9.22
C VAL A 779 -5.40 33.67 -10.14
N GLY A 780 -6.01 33.40 -11.29
CA GLY A 780 -5.61 32.36 -12.23
C GLY A 780 -6.37 31.05 -12.08
N ASP A 781 -7.08 30.82 -10.96
CA ASP A 781 -7.95 29.64 -10.80
C ASP A 781 -8.96 29.57 -11.96
N ARG A 782 -9.24 28.35 -12.40
CA ARG A 782 -10.16 28.08 -13.51
C ARG A 782 -11.41 27.34 -13.01
N MET A 783 -12.57 27.73 -13.53
CA MET A 783 -13.85 27.08 -13.27
C MET A 783 -14.44 26.58 -14.58
N MET A 784 -14.57 25.27 -14.71
CA MET A 784 -15.33 24.64 -15.78
C MET A 784 -16.81 24.82 -15.54
N LEU A 785 -17.51 25.23 -16.59
CA LEU A 785 -18.95 25.21 -16.67
C LEU A 785 -19.35 23.97 -17.46
N SER A 786 -20.23 23.14 -16.91
CA SER A 786 -20.70 21.92 -17.56
C SER A 786 -22.21 21.86 -17.71
N ASP A 787 -22.68 21.05 -18.65
CA ASP A 787 -24.06 20.58 -18.66
C ASP A 787 -24.28 19.44 -17.62
N ASN A 788 -25.49 18.87 -17.61
CA ASN A 788 -25.86 17.76 -16.72
C ASN A 788 -25.14 16.43 -17.04
N ASN A 789 -24.63 16.30 -18.27
CA ASN A 789 -23.83 15.15 -18.70
C ASN A 789 -22.33 15.42 -18.48
N MET A 790 -22.00 16.46 -17.71
CA MET A 790 -20.63 16.86 -17.36
C MET A 790 -19.76 17.23 -18.58
N ASN A 791 -20.37 17.52 -19.73
CA ASN A 791 -19.65 18.03 -20.89
C ASN A 791 -19.24 19.48 -20.63
N CYS A 792 -18.03 19.85 -21.04
CA CYS A 792 -17.58 21.22 -20.94
C CYS A 792 -18.33 22.14 -21.90
N LEU A 793 -18.86 23.24 -21.35
CA LEU A 793 -19.48 24.34 -22.09
C LEU A 793 -18.50 25.50 -22.28
N GLY A 794 -17.67 25.74 -21.27
CA GLY A 794 -16.63 26.75 -21.28
C GLY A 794 -15.89 26.81 -19.96
N VAL A 795 -14.84 27.63 -19.90
CA VAL A 795 -14.01 27.78 -18.70
C VAL A 795 -13.85 29.25 -18.37
N ALA A 796 -14.24 29.63 -17.16
CA ALA A 796 -13.99 30.95 -16.61
C ALA A 796 -12.61 30.98 -15.93
N VAL A 797 -11.88 32.09 -16.11
CA VAL A 797 -10.56 32.31 -15.50
C VAL A 797 -10.66 33.49 -14.52
N MET A 798 -10.25 33.26 -13.28
CA MET A 798 -10.35 34.25 -12.22
C MET A 798 -9.27 35.32 -12.39
N ALA A 799 -9.69 36.55 -12.72
CA ALA A 799 -8.80 37.69 -12.90
C ALA A 799 -8.62 38.50 -11.60
N GLU A 800 -7.74 39.51 -11.67
CA GLU A 800 -7.57 40.49 -10.60
C GLU A 800 -8.87 41.30 -10.39
N ASN A 801 -9.24 41.53 -9.11
CA ASN A 801 -10.52 42.11 -8.65
C ASN A 801 -11.73 41.16 -8.79
N ASP A 802 -12.86 41.55 -8.17
CA ASP A 802 -14.10 40.77 -8.18
C ASP A 802 -14.57 40.49 -9.61
N ASN A 803 -14.76 39.21 -9.94
CA ASN A 803 -15.15 38.73 -11.25
C ASN A 803 -16.66 38.53 -11.33
N THR A 804 -17.28 38.84 -12.47
CA THR A 804 -18.71 38.60 -12.73
C THR A 804 -18.91 37.92 -14.07
N PHE A 805 -19.33 36.65 -14.07
CA PHE A 805 -19.58 35.86 -15.27
C PHE A 805 -21.09 35.69 -15.49
N THR A 806 -21.53 35.89 -16.73
CA THR A 806 -22.93 35.67 -17.14
C THR A 806 -22.99 34.52 -18.15
N ILE A 807 -23.82 33.52 -17.84
CA ILE A 807 -24.10 32.39 -18.73
C ILE A 807 -25.24 32.81 -19.64
N GLU A 808 -24.96 32.84 -20.94
CA GLU A 808 -25.84 33.33 -22.01
C GLU A 808 -26.20 32.20 -22.97
N ALA A 809 -27.22 32.41 -23.81
CA ALA A 809 -27.76 31.39 -24.71
C ALA A 809 -26.72 30.77 -25.66
N ASP A 810 -25.70 31.53 -26.08
CA ASP A 810 -24.66 31.05 -26.98
C ASP A 810 -23.76 29.97 -26.34
N LEU A 811 -23.59 29.98 -25.01
CA LEU A 811 -22.76 29.01 -24.29
C LEU A 811 -23.43 27.64 -24.19
N VAL A 812 -24.77 27.61 -24.12
CA VAL A 812 -25.57 26.40 -23.90
C VAL A 812 -26.28 25.90 -25.17
N LYS A 813 -26.02 26.51 -26.33
CA LYS A 813 -26.76 26.25 -27.58
C LYS A 813 -26.63 24.82 -28.10
N ASP A 814 -25.52 24.16 -27.78
CA ASP A 814 -25.17 22.81 -28.26
C ASP A 814 -25.45 21.74 -27.19
N VAL A 815 -26.03 22.12 -26.04
CA VAL A 815 -26.40 21.17 -24.98
C VAL A 815 -27.55 20.29 -25.44
N ILE A 816 -27.33 18.98 -25.39
CA ILE A 816 -28.35 17.97 -25.65
C ILE A 816 -29.02 17.64 -24.31
N VAL A 817 -30.31 17.92 -24.21
CA VAL A 817 -31.08 17.60 -22.99
C VAL A 817 -31.25 16.10 -22.88
N GLU A 818 -30.84 15.55 -21.74
CA GLU A 818 -31.01 14.14 -21.42
C GLU A 818 -32.49 13.79 -21.24
N GLU A 819 -32.96 12.74 -21.92
CA GLU A 819 -34.32 12.20 -21.76
C GLU A 819 -34.34 11.19 -20.60
N ILE A 820 -34.64 11.67 -19.40
CA ILE A 820 -34.78 10.82 -18.21
C ILE A 820 -36.11 10.03 -18.28
N PRO A 821 -36.09 8.71 -18.08
CA PRO A 821 -37.31 7.89 -18.08
C PRO A 821 -38.28 8.31 -16.95
N GLU A 822 -39.57 8.04 -17.15
CA GLU A 822 -40.56 8.23 -16.10
C GLU A 822 -40.27 7.32 -14.89
N LEU A 823 -40.80 7.68 -13.72
CA LEU A 823 -40.64 6.90 -12.49
C LEU A 823 -40.94 5.41 -12.74
N ASN A 824 -40.05 4.55 -12.24
CA ASN A 824 -40.13 3.08 -12.34
C ASN A 824 -39.96 2.51 -13.76
N GLN A 825 -39.65 3.34 -14.76
CA GLN A 825 -39.31 2.87 -16.10
C GLN A 825 -37.80 2.79 -16.28
N MET A 826 -37.40 1.85 -17.13
CA MET A 826 -36.01 1.73 -17.57
C MET A 826 -35.80 2.55 -18.86
N GLY A 827 -34.67 3.24 -18.94
CA GLY A 827 -34.25 4.08 -20.05
C GLY A 827 -33.34 3.38 -21.06
N SER A 828 -32.89 4.15 -22.06
CA SER A 828 -31.99 3.68 -23.12
C SER A 828 -30.54 3.57 -22.62
N CYS A 829 -29.72 2.86 -23.40
CA CYS A 829 -28.29 2.76 -23.15
C CYS A 829 -27.52 4.06 -23.43
N GLU A 830 -28.14 5.09 -24.00
CA GLU A 830 -27.52 6.41 -24.18
C GLU A 830 -27.31 7.12 -22.82
N LEU A 831 -28.00 6.68 -21.76
CA LEU A 831 -27.82 7.16 -20.40
C LEU A 831 -26.56 6.59 -19.71
N ALA A 832 -25.81 5.70 -20.38
CA ALA A 832 -24.51 5.21 -19.95
C ALA A 832 -23.41 6.22 -20.34
N GLN A 833 -23.44 7.36 -19.69
CA GLN A 833 -22.55 8.50 -19.93
C GLN A 833 -22.24 9.20 -18.60
N PRO A 834 -21.23 10.10 -18.56
CA PRO A 834 -20.99 10.93 -17.39
C PRO A 834 -22.27 11.70 -17.00
N HIS A 835 -22.55 11.79 -15.70
CA HIS A 835 -23.77 12.39 -15.17
C HIS A 835 -23.57 12.91 -13.75
N LEU A 836 -24.33 13.94 -13.39
CA LEU A 836 -24.34 14.45 -12.03
C LEU A 836 -25.09 13.51 -11.08
N ILE A 837 -24.62 13.44 -9.83
CA ILE A 837 -25.28 12.72 -8.74
C ILE A 837 -25.74 13.70 -7.66
N MET A 838 -26.75 13.31 -6.90
CA MET A 838 -27.25 14.04 -5.74
C MET A 838 -26.47 13.68 -4.48
N ASN A 839 -26.45 14.56 -3.49
CA ASN A 839 -25.87 14.27 -2.17
C ASN A 839 -26.84 13.50 -1.26
N GLU A 840 -28.09 13.35 -1.67
CA GLU A 840 -29.14 12.62 -0.97
C GLU A 840 -29.09 11.14 -1.34
N SER A 841 -29.46 10.25 -0.42
CA SER A 841 -29.54 8.82 -0.70
C SER A 841 -30.94 8.41 -1.14
N HIS A 842 -31.01 7.58 -2.17
CA HIS A 842 -32.22 6.99 -2.75
C HIS A 842 -32.18 5.46 -2.65
N GLU A 843 -33.37 4.88 -2.46
CA GLU A 843 -33.62 3.44 -2.42
C GLU A 843 -34.09 2.95 -3.80
N PHE A 844 -33.74 1.71 -4.16
CA PHE A 844 -34.36 1.04 -5.29
C PHE A 844 -34.55 -0.46 -5.14
N THR A 845 -35.53 -0.96 -5.88
CA THR A 845 -35.75 -2.38 -6.18
C THR A 845 -35.64 -2.61 -7.68
N ILE A 846 -35.04 -3.71 -8.12
CA ILE A 846 -35.13 -4.19 -9.50
C ILE A 846 -35.50 -5.67 -9.54
N THR A 847 -36.50 -6.03 -10.36
CA THR A 847 -37.00 -7.40 -10.50
C THR A 847 -36.79 -7.90 -11.92
N ASN A 848 -36.21 -9.10 -12.08
CA ASN A 848 -36.15 -9.79 -13.36
C ASN A 848 -37.37 -10.68 -13.54
N THR A 849 -38.23 -10.32 -14.50
CA THR A 849 -39.44 -11.08 -14.86
C THR A 849 -39.31 -11.83 -16.18
N SER A 850 -38.16 -11.72 -16.87
CA SER A 850 -37.87 -12.48 -18.08
C SER A 850 -37.38 -13.89 -17.76
N ASP A 851 -37.25 -14.72 -18.79
CA ASP A 851 -36.66 -16.06 -18.73
C ASP A 851 -35.13 -16.06 -18.82
N THR A 852 -34.51 -14.90 -19.03
CA THR A 852 -33.08 -14.76 -19.30
C THR A 852 -32.36 -14.11 -18.11
N PRO A 853 -31.28 -14.71 -17.59
CA PRO A 853 -30.47 -14.07 -16.55
C PRO A 853 -29.78 -12.82 -17.10
N VAL A 854 -29.79 -11.73 -16.32
CA VAL A 854 -29.13 -10.46 -16.67
C VAL A 854 -28.11 -10.09 -15.60
N ARG A 855 -27.21 -9.17 -15.91
CA ARG A 855 -26.27 -8.59 -14.94
C ARG A 855 -26.64 -7.17 -14.62
N LEU A 856 -26.34 -6.75 -13.39
CA LEU A 856 -26.53 -5.38 -12.92
C LEU A 856 -25.17 -4.75 -12.67
N PHE A 857 -25.00 -3.49 -13.10
CA PHE A 857 -23.80 -2.71 -12.87
C PHE A 857 -24.15 -1.29 -12.45
N ARG A 858 -23.35 -0.73 -11.55
CA ARG A 858 -23.33 0.71 -11.34
C ARG A 858 -22.47 1.37 -12.43
N ILE A 859 -22.96 2.48 -12.95
CA ILE A 859 -22.17 3.32 -13.85
C ILE A 859 -21.37 4.32 -13.04
N ASP A 860 -20.09 4.47 -13.37
CA ASP A 860 -19.27 5.55 -12.86
C ASP A 860 -19.82 6.88 -13.37
N ASN A 861 -20.16 7.76 -12.45
CA ASN A 861 -20.80 9.01 -12.81
C ASN A 861 -19.85 10.00 -13.49
N THR A 862 -18.54 9.81 -13.37
CA THR A 862 -17.52 10.68 -13.99
C THR A 862 -17.11 10.20 -15.38
N THR A 863 -17.02 8.88 -15.61
CA THR A 863 -16.60 8.32 -16.91
C THR A 863 -17.77 7.86 -17.78
N GLY A 864 -18.91 7.52 -17.18
CA GLY A 864 -20.03 6.89 -17.86
C GLY A 864 -19.85 5.40 -18.13
N GLU A 865 -18.73 4.82 -17.72
CA GLU A 865 -18.42 3.40 -17.90
C GLU A 865 -18.99 2.55 -16.77
N ILE A 866 -19.15 1.25 -17.04
CA ILE A 866 -19.45 0.29 -15.97
C ILE A 866 -18.25 0.17 -15.03
N ILE A 867 -18.50 0.25 -13.74
CA ILE A 867 -17.49 -0.12 -12.75
C ILE A 867 -17.43 -1.65 -12.75
N THR A 868 -16.25 -2.26 -12.89
CA THR A 868 -16.09 -3.73 -12.94
C THR A 868 -15.19 -4.29 -11.84
N THR A 869 -14.57 -3.42 -11.04
CA THR A 869 -13.71 -3.79 -9.92
C THR A 869 -14.55 -4.08 -8.67
N SER A 870 -14.29 -5.23 -8.04
CA SER A 870 -14.85 -5.56 -6.72
C SER A 870 -13.88 -5.11 -5.63
N GLY A 871 -14.41 -4.47 -4.58
CA GLY A 871 -13.67 -4.39 -3.31
C GLY A 871 -13.65 -5.80 -2.72
N ALA A 872 -12.49 -6.24 -2.25
CA ALA A 872 -12.29 -7.57 -1.69
C ALA A 872 -13.26 -7.82 -0.53
N ASN A 873 -14.38 -8.52 -0.78
CA ASN A 873 -15.26 -9.18 0.21
C ASN A 873 -16.70 -8.67 0.36
N ASP A 874 -17.18 -7.64 -0.34
CA ASP A 874 -18.60 -7.22 -0.21
C ASP A 874 -19.30 -6.78 -1.52
N PHE A 875 -20.61 -7.02 -1.58
CA PHE A 875 -21.55 -6.69 -2.67
C PHE A 875 -21.82 -5.17 -2.83
N THR A 876 -20.85 -4.32 -2.49
CA THR A 876 -21.02 -2.88 -2.23
C THR A 876 -21.20 -2.03 -3.49
N HIS A 877 -20.95 -2.56 -4.71
CA HIS A 877 -21.01 -1.76 -5.96
C HIS A 877 -21.84 -2.38 -7.12
N GLY A 878 -22.62 -3.43 -6.83
CA GLY A 878 -23.58 -4.04 -7.77
C GLY A 878 -22.92 -5.02 -8.74
N TYR A 879 -22.72 -6.27 -8.31
CA TYR A 879 -22.10 -7.31 -9.12
C TYR A 879 -22.79 -8.65 -8.93
N GLY A 880 -23.85 -8.90 -9.68
CA GLY A 880 -24.57 -10.16 -9.59
C GLY A 880 -25.35 -10.49 -10.85
N VAL A 881 -25.53 -11.78 -11.10
CA VAL A 881 -26.48 -12.28 -12.09
C VAL A 881 -27.87 -12.25 -11.45
N LEU A 882 -28.74 -11.38 -11.93
CA LEU A 882 -30.14 -11.34 -11.54
C LEU A 882 -30.90 -12.44 -12.30
N ALA A 883 -31.07 -13.59 -11.64
CA ALA A 883 -31.73 -14.76 -12.20
C ALA A 883 -33.23 -14.49 -12.53
N PRO A 884 -33.82 -15.27 -13.46
CA PRO A 884 -35.26 -15.22 -13.74
C PRO A 884 -36.11 -15.33 -12.46
N GLY A 885 -37.00 -14.36 -12.25
CA GLY A 885 -37.88 -14.27 -11.08
C GLY A 885 -37.23 -13.68 -9.81
N ALA A 886 -35.94 -13.37 -9.83
CA ALA A 886 -35.24 -12.78 -8.68
C ALA A 886 -35.46 -11.25 -8.61
N SER A 887 -35.28 -10.70 -7.41
CA SER A 887 -35.26 -9.24 -7.19
C SER A 887 -34.02 -8.85 -6.39
N TYR A 888 -33.50 -7.66 -6.66
CA TYR A 888 -32.43 -7.02 -5.91
C TYR A 888 -32.94 -5.71 -5.32
N ASN A 889 -32.57 -5.42 -4.07
CA ASN A 889 -32.94 -4.20 -3.36
C ASN A 889 -31.67 -3.54 -2.80
N ASN A 890 -31.62 -2.22 -2.79
CA ASN A 890 -30.58 -1.44 -2.14
C ASN A 890 -31.17 -0.14 -1.59
N ASP A 891 -30.84 0.18 -0.35
CA ASP A 891 -31.36 1.30 0.44
C ASP A 891 -30.41 2.51 0.50
N VAL A 892 -29.18 2.39 -0.04
CA VAL A 892 -28.12 3.41 0.15
C VAL A 892 -27.33 3.70 -1.13
N TRP A 893 -27.99 4.20 -2.18
CA TRP A 893 -27.29 4.81 -3.32
C TRP A 893 -27.47 6.32 -3.31
N TYR A 894 -26.50 7.09 -3.80
CA TYR A 894 -26.72 8.51 -4.06
C TYR A 894 -27.78 8.70 -5.16
N GLY A 895 -28.61 9.73 -5.03
CA GLY A 895 -29.62 10.07 -6.03
C GLY A 895 -29.00 10.40 -7.39
N ASP A 896 -29.80 10.24 -8.43
CA ASP A 896 -29.43 10.32 -9.86
C ASP A 896 -28.37 9.33 -10.34
N ARG A 897 -27.91 8.38 -9.52
CA ARG A 897 -27.05 7.29 -10.02
C ARG A 897 -27.74 6.45 -11.10
N ARG A 898 -26.94 5.92 -12.02
CA ARG A 898 -27.38 5.04 -13.11
C ARG A 898 -27.08 3.57 -12.78
N LEU A 899 -28.10 2.73 -12.97
CA LEU A 899 -28.04 1.28 -12.84
C LEU A 899 -28.13 0.67 -14.24
N MET A 900 -27.06 0.09 -14.75
CA MET A 900 -27.07 -0.60 -16.03
C MET A 900 -27.47 -2.07 -15.88
N VAL A 901 -28.35 -2.52 -16.78
CA VAL A 901 -28.66 -3.93 -17.00
C VAL A 901 -27.91 -4.38 -18.26
N THR A 902 -27.14 -5.45 -18.17
CA THR A 902 -26.41 -6.02 -19.31
C THR A 902 -26.74 -7.48 -19.54
N ASP A 903 -26.37 -7.97 -20.72
CA ASP A 903 -26.27 -9.41 -20.98
C ASP A 903 -24.96 -10.02 -20.40
N SER A 904 -24.70 -11.29 -20.72
CA SER A 904 -23.50 -12.01 -20.27
C SER A 904 -22.19 -11.49 -20.88
N ASN A 905 -22.26 -10.73 -21.97
CA ASN A 905 -21.12 -10.19 -22.70
C ASN A 905 -20.91 -8.70 -22.37
N LEU A 906 -21.56 -8.22 -21.31
CA LEU A 906 -21.52 -6.83 -20.84
C LEU A 906 -22.13 -5.82 -21.81
N ASN A 907 -22.92 -6.27 -22.79
CA ASN A 907 -23.66 -5.34 -23.66
C ASN A 907 -24.80 -4.70 -22.87
N CYS A 908 -24.91 -3.39 -22.91
CA CYS A 908 -26.03 -2.69 -22.31
C CYS A 908 -27.36 -3.10 -22.94
N LEU A 909 -28.32 -3.47 -22.11
CA LEU A 909 -29.72 -3.72 -22.48
C LEU A 909 -30.59 -2.51 -22.15
N SER A 910 -30.39 -1.93 -20.97
CA SER A 910 -31.18 -0.79 -20.48
C SER A 910 -30.56 -0.15 -19.22
N ILE A 911 -30.96 1.08 -18.90
CA ILE A 911 -30.47 1.87 -17.76
C ILE A 911 -31.62 2.28 -16.83
N GLY A 912 -31.53 1.98 -15.54
CA GLY A 912 -32.36 2.58 -14.50
C GLY A 912 -31.76 3.88 -13.98
N VAL A 913 -32.60 4.88 -13.70
CA VAL A 913 -32.19 6.19 -13.19
C VAL A 913 -32.76 6.40 -11.79
N LEU A 914 -31.90 6.64 -10.79
CA LEU A 914 -32.33 6.92 -9.42
C LEU A 914 -32.71 8.39 -9.20
N ASN A 915 -33.55 8.98 -10.04
CA ASN A 915 -33.98 10.39 -9.91
C ASN A 915 -35.14 10.61 -8.91
N ASN A 916 -35.54 9.57 -8.18
CA ASN A 916 -36.60 9.62 -7.18
C ASN A 916 -36.13 8.90 -5.91
N ALA A 917 -36.60 9.35 -4.74
CA ALA A 917 -36.20 8.82 -3.43
C ALA A 917 -36.40 7.30 -3.28
N VAL A 918 -37.41 6.76 -3.95
CA VAL A 918 -37.68 5.32 -4.02
C VAL A 918 -38.05 4.97 -5.46
N SER A 919 -37.30 4.04 -6.06
CA SER A 919 -37.53 3.55 -7.42
C SER A 919 -37.77 2.04 -7.45
N SER A 920 -38.62 1.56 -8.37
CA SER A 920 -38.87 0.14 -8.59
C SER A 920 -38.81 -0.18 -10.07
N PHE A 921 -37.80 -0.93 -10.49
CA PHE A 921 -37.53 -1.26 -11.89
C PHE A 921 -37.92 -2.70 -12.20
N THR A 922 -38.28 -2.96 -13.46
CA THR A 922 -38.56 -4.32 -13.97
C THR A 922 -37.76 -4.59 -15.23
N VAL A 923 -37.09 -5.73 -15.29
CA VAL A 923 -36.51 -6.29 -16.51
C VAL A 923 -37.49 -7.33 -17.05
N ASP A 924 -37.99 -7.13 -18.26
CA ASP A 924 -38.97 -8.01 -18.90
C ASP A 924 -38.41 -8.64 -20.19
N GLU A 925 -39.24 -9.43 -20.87
CA GLU A 925 -38.89 -10.07 -22.15
C GLU A 925 -38.50 -9.07 -23.24
N ALA A 926 -39.07 -7.86 -23.24
CA ALA A 926 -38.71 -6.85 -24.22
C ALA A 926 -37.30 -6.30 -23.98
N THR A 927 -36.88 -6.17 -22.71
CA THR A 927 -35.52 -5.75 -22.35
C THR A 927 -34.47 -6.78 -22.79
N VAL A 928 -34.73 -8.08 -22.58
CA VAL A 928 -33.76 -9.15 -22.91
C VAL A 928 -33.83 -9.63 -24.37
N ALA A 929 -34.83 -9.22 -25.15
CA ALA A 929 -34.95 -9.58 -26.57
C ALA A 929 -33.74 -9.18 -27.43
N LYS A 930 -32.90 -8.23 -26.94
CA LYS A 930 -31.66 -7.78 -27.59
C LYS A 930 -30.40 -8.40 -26.99
N ALA A 931 -30.50 -9.23 -25.96
CA ALA A 931 -29.36 -9.86 -25.33
C ALA A 931 -28.62 -10.75 -26.31
N ALA A 932 -27.29 -10.65 -26.32
CA ALA A 932 -26.47 -11.57 -27.06
C ALA A 932 -26.65 -13.00 -26.53
N THR A 933 -26.46 -13.99 -27.40
CA THR A 933 -26.44 -15.40 -26.99
C THR A 933 -25.43 -15.58 -25.86
N PRO A 934 -25.81 -16.26 -24.76
CA PRO A 934 -24.88 -16.54 -23.68
C PRO A 934 -23.62 -17.22 -24.20
N GLU A 935 -22.47 -16.70 -23.79
CA GLU A 935 -21.18 -17.26 -24.13
C GLU A 935 -21.04 -18.69 -23.58
N VAL A 936 -20.41 -19.55 -24.38
CA VAL A 936 -20.12 -20.93 -23.99
C VAL A 936 -18.68 -21.00 -23.51
N ILE A 937 -18.51 -21.02 -22.18
CA ILE A 937 -17.19 -21.21 -21.57
C ILE A 937 -16.76 -22.68 -21.79
N PRO A 938 -15.51 -22.93 -22.26
CA PRO A 938 -14.97 -24.27 -22.38
C PRO A 938 -15.00 -25.03 -21.06
N ALA A 939 -14.94 -26.36 -21.12
CA ALA A 939 -14.67 -27.15 -19.92
C ALA A 939 -13.33 -26.75 -19.30
N ALA A 940 -13.17 -26.95 -17.99
CA ALA A 940 -11.92 -26.69 -17.29
C ALA A 940 -10.73 -27.32 -18.04
N ASN A 941 -9.62 -26.57 -18.09
CA ASN A 941 -8.38 -26.99 -18.75
C ASN A 941 -8.49 -27.22 -20.27
N VAL A 942 -9.53 -26.69 -20.92
CA VAL A 942 -9.71 -26.71 -22.37
C VAL A 942 -9.56 -25.31 -22.94
N ILE A 943 -8.74 -25.18 -23.99
CA ILE A 943 -8.59 -23.93 -24.74
C ILE A 943 -9.78 -23.80 -25.71
N GLY A 944 -10.50 -22.69 -25.60
CA GLY A 944 -11.64 -22.35 -26.45
C GLY A 944 -11.29 -21.51 -27.67
N SER A 945 -12.33 -21.07 -28.39
CA SER A 945 -12.17 -20.25 -29.59
C SER A 945 -11.76 -18.81 -29.28
N CYS A 946 -11.30 -18.11 -30.31
CA CYS A 946 -10.93 -16.69 -30.21
C CYS A 946 -12.11 -15.72 -29.99
N GLU A 947 -13.35 -16.19 -30.09
CA GLU A 947 -14.54 -15.39 -29.74
C GLU A 947 -14.58 -15.07 -28.24
N LEU A 948 -13.95 -15.91 -27.41
CA LEU A 948 -13.76 -15.66 -25.98
C LEU A 948 -12.80 -14.50 -25.71
N LYS A 949 -12.30 -13.78 -26.71
CA LYS A 949 -11.65 -12.49 -26.45
C LYS A 949 -12.65 -11.41 -26.01
N ALA A 950 -13.96 -11.62 -26.17
CA ALA A 950 -14.97 -10.63 -25.85
C ALA A 950 -14.86 -10.05 -24.40
N PRO A 951 -15.40 -8.84 -24.15
CA PRO A 951 -15.57 -8.30 -22.81
C PRO A 951 -16.21 -9.31 -21.84
N HIS A 952 -15.67 -9.37 -20.61
CA HIS A 952 -16.00 -10.42 -19.65
C HIS A 952 -15.80 -10.00 -18.20
N LEU A 953 -16.32 -10.80 -17.27
CA LEU A 953 -16.05 -10.62 -15.85
C LEU A 953 -14.91 -11.52 -15.39
N VAL A 954 -14.14 -10.99 -14.44
CA VAL A 954 -13.21 -11.76 -13.62
C VAL A 954 -13.89 -12.11 -12.30
N GLY A 955 -13.62 -13.31 -11.80
CA GLY A 955 -14.12 -13.84 -10.54
C GLY A 955 -13.33 -13.32 -9.32
N PRO A 956 -13.90 -13.47 -8.12
CA PRO A 956 -13.35 -12.92 -6.88
C PRO A 956 -12.23 -13.76 -6.24
N PHE A 957 -11.81 -14.85 -6.89
CA PHE A 957 -10.78 -15.75 -6.38
C PHE A 957 -9.49 -15.63 -7.19
N GLU A 958 -8.36 -15.97 -6.59
CA GLU A 958 -7.10 -16.18 -7.31
C GLU A 958 -6.94 -17.66 -7.65
N SER A 959 -6.44 -17.94 -8.85
CA SER A 959 -6.26 -19.29 -9.38
C SER A 959 -4.83 -19.49 -9.86
N ASP A 960 -4.27 -20.64 -9.53
CA ASP A 960 -3.03 -21.14 -10.13
C ASP A 960 -3.28 -21.55 -11.59
N PHE A 961 -2.25 -21.44 -12.42
CA PHE A 961 -2.32 -21.84 -13.83
C PHE A 961 -0.98 -22.35 -14.37
N SER A 962 -1.05 -23.11 -15.46
CA SER A 962 0.10 -23.53 -16.26
C SER A 962 -0.25 -23.58 -17.74
N PHE A 963 0.64 -23.08 -18.59
CA PHE A 963 0.57 -23.19 -20.05
C PHE A 963 1.80 -23.94 -20.55
N VAL A 964 1.60 -25.09 -21.18
CA VAL A 964 2.69 -25.89 -21.77
C VAL A 964 2.55 -25.88 -23.29
N ASN A 965 3.59 -25.40 -24.00
CA ASN A 965 3.57 -25.40 -25.46
C ASN A 965 4.09 -26.72 -26.04
N ASN A 966 3.18 -27.61 -26.41
CA ASN A 966 3.47 -28.87 -27.10
C ASN A 966 3.32 -28.79 -28.63
N SER A 967 2.95 -27.62 -29.17
CA SER A 967 2.81 -27.39 -30.60
C SER A 967 4.17 -27.22 -31.29
N ASP A 968 4.19 -27.31 -32.61
CA ASP A 968 5.37 -27.02 -33.44
C ASP A 968 5.54 -25.51 -33.72
N HIS A 969 4.66 -24.67 -33.16
CA HIS A 969 4.66 -23.22 -33.33
C HIS A 969 5.24 -22.52 -32.09
N THR A 970 5.99 -21.43 -32.30
CA THR A 970 6.25 -20.46 -31.24
C THR A 970 4.99 -19.65 -31.01
N VAL A 971 4.52 -19.58 -29.77
CA VAL A 971 3.27 -18.91 -29.40
C VAL A 971 3.51 -17.78 -28.42
N ARG A 972 2.57 -16.85 -28.33
CA ARG A 972 2.53 -15.82 -27.30
C ARG A 972 1.27 -15.97 -26.46
N VAL A 973 1.41 -15.86 -25.15
CA VAL A 973 0.30 -15.84 -24.21
C VAL A 973 0.10 -14.41 -23.73
N TYR A 974 -1.02 -13.83 -24.13
CA TYR A 974 -1.45 -12.49 -23.72
C TYR A 974 -2.55 -12.59 -22.67
N ARG A 975 -2.56 -11.66 -21.71
CA ARG A 975 -3.78 -11.37 -20.96
C ARG A 975 -4.78 -10.66 -21.87
N VAL A 976 -6.06 -11.01 -21.76
CA VAL A 976 -7.14 -10.25 -22.41
C VAL A 976 -7.66 -9.22 -21.42
N ASP A 977 -7.81 -7.98 -21.87
CA ASP A 977 -8.45 -6.94 -21.08
C ASP A 977 -9.95 -7.26 -20.93
N ASN A 978 -10.44 -7.26 -19.69
CA ASN A 978 -11.78 -7.76 -19.40
C ASN A 978 -12.89 -6.76 -19.77
N VAL A 979 -12.56 -5.48 -19.97
CA VAL A 979 -13.54 -4.44 -20.33
C VAL A 979 -13.64 -4.29 -21.85
N THR A 980 -12.50 -4.30 -22.54
CA THR A 980 -12.41 -4.05 -23.99
C THR A 980 -12.38 -5.33 -24.81
N GLY A 981 -11.86 -6.43 -24.25
CA GLY A 981 -11.60 -7.67 -24.97
C GLY A 981 -10.35 -7.65 -25.86
N GLU A 982 -9.55 -6.58 -25.78
CA GLU A 982 -8.31 -6.46 -26.53
C GLU A 982 -7.15 -7.21 -25.85
N LEU A 983 -6.07 -7.44 -26.60
CA LEU A 983 -4.85 -8.00 -26.01
C LEU A 983 -4.21 -6.90 -25.14
N SER A 984 -4.00 -7.18 -23.86
CA SER A 984 -3.50 -6.19 -22.93
C SER A 984 -2.02 -5.88 -23.20
N GLU A 985 -1.71 -4.66 -23.65
CA GLU A 985 -0.33 -4.20 -23.86
C GLU A 985 0.40 -3.87 -22.54
N SER A 986 -0.33 -3.36 -21.54
CA SER A 986 0.24 -2.93 -20.24
C SER A 986 0.81 -4.08 -19.41
N PHE A 987 0.23 -5.28 -19.51
CA PHE A 987 0.73 -6.49 -18.84
C PHE A 987 1.72 -7.32 -19.71
N GLY A 988 1.96 -6.91 -20.96
CA GLY A 988 2.85 -7.61 -21.90
C GLY A 988 2.36 -9.00 -22.33
N PHE A 989 3.30 -9.83 -22.81
CA PHE A 989 3.06 -11.22 -23.21
C PHE A 989 4.26 -12.11 -22.91
N THR A 990 4.00 -13.41 -22.74
CA THR A 990 5.05 -14.43 -22.62
C THR A 990 5.18 -15.21 -23.91
N THR A 991 6.40 -15.32 -24.47
CA THR A 991 6.68 -16.13 -25.66
C THR A 991 7.11 -17.53 -25.24
N LEU A 992 6.48 -18.56 -25.82
CA LEU A 992 6.76 -19.96 -25.53
C LEU A 992 7.17 -20.68 -26.82
N ALA A 993 8.40 -21.19 -26.86
CA ALA A 993 8.82 -22.15 -27.85
C ALA A 993 8.31 -23.56 -27.49
N LYS A 994 8.46 -24.51 -28.42
CA LYS A 994 8.06 -25.91 -28.18
C LYS A 994 8.79 -26.50 -26.97
N GLY A 995 8.03 -26.96 -26.00
CA GLY A 995 8.49 -27.54 -24.74
C GLY A 995 8.59 -26.54 -23.59
N ASP A 996 8.41 -25.24 -23.84
CA ASP A 996 8.43 -24.21 -22.80
C ASP A 996 7.13 -24.22 -21.98
N THR A 997 7.23 -23.75 -20.75
CA THR A 997 6.11 -23.64 -19.80
C THR A 997 6.04 -22.23 -19.22
N TYR A 998 4.82 -21.72 -19.05
CA TYR A 998 4.51 -20.48 -18.35
C TYR A 998 3.50 -20.78 -17.24
N ASP A 999 3.82 -20.47 -15.98
CA ASP A 999 3.00 -20.84 -14.84
C ASP A 999 2.96 -19.78 -13.74
N SER A 1000 2.00 -19.94 -12.81
CA SER A 1000 1.85 -19.09 -11.62
C SER A 1000 2.86 -19.40 -10.52
N THR A 1001 3.71 -20.43 -10.64
CA THR A 1001 4.76 -20.72 -9.64
C THR A 1001 5.98 -19.84 -9.83
N SER A 1002 6.24 -19.46 -11.07
CA SER A 1002 7.31 -18.55 -11.48
C SER A 1002 6.81 -17.11 -11.68
N THR A 1003 5.51 -16.89 -11.57
CA THR A 1003 4.85 -15.57 -11.69
C THR A 1003 3.75 -15.39 -10.65
N TRP A 1004 2.74 -14.59 -10.95
CA TRP A 1004 1.68 -14.20 -10.03
C TRP A 1004 0.40 -14.95 -10.40
N LYS A 1005 -0.42 -15.32 -9.42
CA LYS A 1005 -1.73 -15.93 -9.66
C LYS A 1005 -2.63 -15.01 -10.47
N TRP A 1006 -3.55 -15.60 -11.22
CA TRP A 1006 -4.54 -14.84 -11.99
C TRP A 1006 -5.89 -14.94 -11.30
N PHE A 1007 -6.69 -13.87 -11.39
CA PHE A 1007 -8.07 -13.93 -10.91
C PHE A 1007 -8.91 -14.92 -11.72
N GLY A 1008 -9.90 -15.53 -11.07
CA GLY A 1008 -10.86 -16.42 -11.69
C GLY A 1008 -11.53 -15.80 -12.91
N ASN A 1009 -12.00 -16.63 -13.83
CA ASN A 1009 -12.58 -16.30 -15.13
C ASN A 1009 -11.75 -15.36 -16.03
N ARG A 1010 -10.51 -15.02 -15.64
CA ARG A 1010 -9.58 -14.25 -16.46
C ARG A 1010 -9.19 -15.07 -17.70
N ARG A 1011 -8.92 -14.35 -18.79
CA ARG A 1011 -8.67 -14.95 -20.10
C ARG A 1011 -7.23 -14.78 -20.55
N ALA A 1012 -6.67 -15.86 -21.09
CA ALA A 1012 -5.36 -15.87 -21.74
C ALA A 1012 -5.57 -16.13 -23.23
N ALA A 1013 -5.23 -15.17 -24.09
CA ALA A 1013 -5.22 -15.37 -25.53
C ALA A 1013 -3.89 -15.96 -25.97
N ILE A 1014 -3.95 -17.11 -26.65
CA ILE A 1014 -2.82 -17.77 -27.29
C ILE A 1014 -2.78 -17.27 -28.73
N THR A 1015 -1.66 -16.66 -29.13
CA THR A 1015 -1.48 -16.08 -30.47
C THR A 1015 -0.23 -16.60 -31.15
N ASP A 1016 -0.16 -16.42 -32.47
CA ASP A 1016 1.11 -16.48 -33.20
C ASP A 1016 2.01 -15.26 -32.89
N GLU A 1017 3.22 -15.23 -33.46
CA GLU A 1017 4.17 -14.12 -33.29
C GLU A 1017 3.71 -12.79 -33.93
N SER A 1018 2.66 -12.82 -34.76
CA SER A 1018 2.05 -11.63 -35.37
C SER A 1018 0.83 -11.13 -34.59
N GLY A 1019 0.46 -11.79 -33.48
CA GLY A 1019 -0.69 -11.43 -32.65
C GLY A 1019 -2.02 -12.01 -33.13
N ASN A 1020 -2.03 -12.91 -34.13
CA ASN A 1020 -3.26 -13.56 -34.56
C ASN A 1020 -3.65 -14.65 -33.55
N CYS A 1021 -4.88 -14.58 -33.03
CA CYS A 1021 -5.36 -15.51 -32.03
C CYS A 1021 -5.57 -16.91 -32.61
N ALA A 1022 -5.08 -17.92 -31.89
CA ALA A 1022 -5.28 -19.34 -32.13
C ALA A 1022 -6.25 -19.99 -31.13
N GLY A 1023 -6.38 -19.42 -29.92
CA GLY A 1023 -7.36 -19.87 -28.94
C GLY A 1023 -7.31 -19.03 -27.66
N VAL A 1024 -8.27 -19.25 -26.77
CA VAL A 1024 -8.38 -18.53 -25.49
C VAL A 1024 -8.64 -19.51 -24.36
N ALA A 1025 -7.81 -19.44 -23.32
CA ALA A 1025 -8.01 -20.16 -22.07
C ALA A 1025 -8.79 -19.30 -21.06
N VAL A 1026 -9.62 -19.92 -20.22
CA VAL A 1026 -10.43 -19.25 -19.20
C VAL A 1026 -10.24 -19.93 -17.85
N MET A 1027 -9.76 -19.16 -16.86
CA MET A 1027 -9.46 -19.65 -15.50
C MET A 1027 -10.74 -20.04 -14.75
N THR A 1028 -11.16 -21.29 -14.83
CA THR A 1028 -12.48 -21.71 -14.33
C THR A 1028 -12.41 -22.40 -12.96
N GLU A 1029 -11.22 -22.85 -12.56
CA GLU A 1029 -11.00 -23.58 -11.31
C GLU A 1029 -10.43 -22.68 -10.20
N GLU A 1030 -10.98 -22.78 -8.99
CA GLU A 1030 -10.61 -22.00 -7.79
C GLU A 1030 -9.61 -22.76 -6.91
N ASP A 1031 -9.93 -23.99 -6.53
CA ASP A 1031 -9.13 -24.80 -5.58
C ASP A 1031 -8.04 -25.65 -6.25
N THR A 1032 -7.98 -25.67 -7.58
CA THR A 1032 -7.02 -26.47 -8.35
C THR A 1032 -6.40 -25.65 -9.48
N SER A 1033 -5.17 -26.03 -9.89
CA SER A 1033 -4.47 -25.36 -10.99
C SER A 1033 -5.23 -25.49 -12.32
N ASN A 1034 -5.26 -24.40 -13.08
CA ASN A 1034 -5.78 -24.33 -14.42
C ASN A 1034 -4.65 -24.64 -15.42
N ASP A 1035 -4.57 -25.90 -15.86
CA ASP A 1035 -3.46 -26.42 -16.65
C ASP A 1035 -3.87 -26.59 -18.12
N TYR A 1036 -3.28 -25.80 -19.03
CA TYR A 1036 -3.60 -25.79 -20.45
C TYR A 1036 -2.44 -26.32 -21.31
N GLU A 1037 -2.76 -27.28 -22.18
CA GLU A 1037 -1.83 -27.79 -23.19
C GLU A 1037 -2.09 -27.14 -24.55
N ILE A 1038 -1.10 -26.41 -25.07
CA ILE A 1038 -1.14 -25.81 -26.40
C ILE A 1038 -0.62 -26.85 -27.38
N THR A 1039 -1.47 -27.32 -28.31
CA THR A 1039 -1.12 -28.35 -29.30
C THR A 1039 -1.34 -27.84 -30.72
N ASN A 1040 -0.86 -28.58 -31.73
CA ASN A 1040 -1.04 -28.24 -33.14
C ASN A 1040 -2.52 -28.11 -33.56
N VAL A 1041 -3.45 -28.71 -32.80
CA VAL A 1041 -4.90 -28.65 -33.08
C VAL A 1041 -5.43 -27.22 -33.04
N LEU A 1042 -4.82 -26.31 -32.27
CA LEU A 1042 -5.21 -24.90 -32.23
C LEU A 1042 -4.83 -24.12 -33.50
N PHE A 1043 -3.94 -24.67 -34.32
CA PHE A 1043 -3.45 -24.08 -35.57
C PHE A 1043 -3.96 -24.83 -36.80
N ASP A 1044 -4.59 -25.99 -36.61
CA ASP A 1044 -5.25 -26.74 -37.66
C ASP A 1044 -6.64 -26.12 -37.88
N VAL A 1045 -6.79 -25.40 -39.00
CA VAL A 1045 -8.08 -24.85 -39.41
C VAL A 1045 -9.03 -26.02 -39.70
N ASP A 1046 -10.03 -26.21 -38.85
CA ASP A 1046 -11.22 -27.00 -39.18
C ASP A 1046 -11.88 -26.34 -40.39
N VAL A 1047 -11.61 -26.84 -41.59
CA VAL A 1047 -12.37 -26.49 -42.80
C VAL A 1047 -13.77 -27.04 -42.57
N PRO A 1048 -14.80 -26.20 -42.37
CA PRO A 1048 -16.15 -26.72 -42.17
C PRO A 1048 -16.61 -27.43 -43.44
N ASP A 1049 -17.36 -28.52 -43.26
CA ASP A 1049 -17.96 -29.34 -44.31
C ASP A 1049 -18.40 -28.53 -45.56
N ALA A 1050 -17.87 -28.92 -46.72
CA ALA A 1050 -18.28 -28.59 -48.09
C ALA A 1050 -19.20 -27.35 -48.25
N VAL A 1051 -18.62 -26.20 -48.58
CA VAL A 1051 -19.37 -25.01 -49.00
C VAL A 1051 -20.23 -25.36 -50.21
N ILE A 1052 -21.56 -25.39 -50.06
CA ILE A 1052 -22.49 -25.74 -51.15
C ILE A 1052 -22.33 -24.71 -52.26
N GLY A 1053 -21.83 -25.15 -53.42
CA GLY A 1053 -21.57 -24.27 -54.56
C GLY A 1053 -20.09 -24.13 -54.91
N ASP A 1054 -19.17 -24.53 -54.03
CA ASP A 1054 -17.73 -24.58 -54.30
C ASP A 1054 -17.44 -25.77 -55.23
N MET A 1055 -17.16 -25.48 -56.49
CA MET A 1055 -16.98 -26.46 -57.56
C MET A 1055 -15.52 -26.76 -57.84
N ASP A 1056 -14.60 -25.86 -57.51
CA ASP A 1056 -13.15 -26.08 -57.68
C ASP A 1056 -12.40 -26.41 -56.38
N GLY A 1057 -13.10 -26.39 -55.24
CA GLY A 1057 -12.68 -26.94 -53.96
C GLY A 1057 -11.71 -26.03 -53.20
N ASP A 1058 -11.76 -24.73 -53.46
CA ASP A 1058 -10.86 -23.75 -52.85
C ASP A 1058 -11.42 -23.09 -51.59
N GLY A 1059 -12.61 -23.50 -51.16
CA GLY A 1059 -13.25 -23.09 -49.90
C GLY A 1059 -14.12 -21.84 -50.03
N ASP A 1060 -14.33 -21.32 -51.24
CA ASP A 1060 -15.26 -20.22 -51.49
C ASP A 1060 -16.23 -20.47 -52.66
N VAL A 1061 -17.18 -19.55 -52.87
CA VAL A 1061 -18.13 -19.59 -53.98
C VAL A 1061 -18.01 -18.31 -54.76
N ASP A 1062 -17.36 -18.40 -55.92
CA ASP A 1062 -17.03 -17.26 -56.76
C ASP A 1062 -17.53 -17.43 -58.22
N ARG A 1063 -16.96 -16.62 -59.11
CA ARG A 1063 -17.32 -16.63 -60.53
C ARG A 1063 -16.77 -17.84 -61.28
N ASN A 1064 -15.68 -18.43 -60.83
CA ASN A 1064 -15.08 -19.65 -61.36
C ASN A 1064 -15.99 -20.84 -61.09
N ASP A 1065 -16.59 -20.93 -59.90
CA ASP A 1065 -17.55 -21.98 -59.58
C ASP A 1065 -18.82 -21.89 -60.41
N MET A 1066 -19.38 -20.69 -60.53
CA MET A 1066 -20.56 -20.46 -61.39
C MET A 1066 -20.27 -20.84 -62.85
N ARG A 1067 -19.04 -20.63 -63.32
CA ARG A 1067 -18.61 -21.03 -64.67
C ARG A 1067 -18.44 -22.54 -64.77
N ALA A 1068 -17.80 -23.16 -63.79
CA ALA A 1068 -17.63 -24.61 -63.70
C ALA A 1068 -18.99 -25.31 -63.68
N PHE A 1069 -19.92 -24.84 -62.85
CA PHE A 1069 -21.28 -25.38 -62.75
C PHE A 1069 -22.05 -25.20 -64.06
N SER A 1070 -21.99 -24.01 -64.68
CA SER A 1070 -22.59 -23.79 -65.98
C SER A 1070 -22.01 -24.69 -67.08
N LEU A 1071 -20.74 -25.05 -66.99
CA LEU A 1071 -20.05 -25.88 -67.99
C LEU A 1071 -20.39 -27.35 -67.81
N ALA A 1072 -20.44 -27.84 -66.57
CA ALA A 1072 -20.86 -29.20 -66.22
C ALA A 1072 -22.29 -29.50 -66.71
N ILE A 1073 -23.22 -28.55 -66.52
CA ILE A 1073 -24.59 -28.69 -67.05
C ILE A 1073 -24.62 -28.75 -68.59
N ARG A 1074 -23.81 -27.93 -69.28
CA ARG A 1074 -23.73 -27.95 -70.75
C ARG A 1074 -23.11 -29.23 -71.30
N ARG A 1075 -22.24 -29.88 -70.53
CA ARG A 1075 -21.61 -31.15 -70.87
C ARG A 1075 -22.47 -32.37 -70.50
N GLY A 1076 -23.57 -32.16 -69.79
CA GLY A 1076 -24.45 -33.24 -69.32
C GLY A 1076 -23.79 -34.09 -68.24
N GLU A 1077 -22.89 -33.49 -67.46
CA GLU A 1077 -22.22 -34.17 -66.34
C GLU A 1077 -23.23 -34.44 -65.22
N THR A 1078 -23.13 -35.61 -64.58
CA THR A 1078 -23.97 -35.98 -63.44
C THR A 1078 -23.45 -35.25 -62.21
N LEU A 1079 -24.22 -34.27 -61.71
CA LEU A 1079 -23.87 -33.50 -60.51
C LEU A 1079 -24.65 -34.01 -59.28
N PRO A 1080 -24.08 -33.89 -58.07
CA PRO A 1080 -24.78 -34.25 -56.83
C PRO A 1080 -26.07 -33.43 -56.64
N ILE A 1081 -27.07 -34.01 -55.99
CA ILE A 1081 -28.36 -33.34 -55.75
C ILE A 1081 -28.23 -32.06 -54.90
N SER A 1082 -27.12 -31.88 -54.17
CA SER A 1082 -26.82 -30.63 -53.45
C SER A 1082 -26.73 -29.41 -54.37
N PHE A 1083 -26.51 -29.61 -55.68
CA PHE A 1083 -26.50 -28.54 -56.69
C PHE A 1083 -27.89 -28.24 -57.30
N ASP A 1084 -28.96 -28.89 -56.83
CA ASP A 1084 -30.36 -28.52 -57.11
C ASP A 1084 -30.81 -27.38 -56.19
N LEU A 1085 -30.25 -26.19 -56.42
CA LEU A 1085 -30.39 -25.04 -55.53
C LEU A 1085 -31.84 -24.52 -55.45
N ASN A 1086 -32.65 -24.74 -56.48
CA ASN A 1086 -34.06 -24.37 -56.46
C ASN A 1086 -35.00 -25.48 -55.94
N LYS A 1087 -34.44 -26.68 -55.66
CA LYS A 1087 -35.14 -27.87 -55.13
C LYS A 1087 -36.28 -28.37 -56.03
N ASP A 1088 -36.17 -28.19 -57.35
CA ASP A 1088 -37.18 -28.64 -58.31
C ASP A 1088 -36.97 -30.08 -58.82
N GLY A 1089 -35.89 -30.73 -58.36
CA GLY A 1089 -35.49 -32.09 -58.70
C GLY A 1089 -34.72 -32.20 -60.02
N ILE A 1090 -34.42 -31.09 -60.70
CA ILE A 1090 -33.77 -31.06 -62.02
C ILE A 1090 -32.65 -30.00 -62.05
N ILE A 1091 -31.40 -30.45 -61.89
CA ILE A 1091 -30.22 -29.59 -61.96
C ILE A 1091 -30.04 -29.03 -63.39
N ASN A 1092 -30.25 -27.72 -63.57
CA ASN A 1092 -30.13 -27.05 -64.86
C ASN A 1092 -29.65 -25.59 -64.74
N SER A 1093 -29.63 -24.86 -65.86
CA SER A 1093 -29.18 -23.46 -65.90
C SER A 1093 -29.92 -22.49 -64.95
N ARG A 1094 -31.07 -22.90 -64.39
CA ARG A 1094 -31.79 -22.16 -63.35
C ARG A 1094 -31.05 -22.18 -62.01
N ASP A 1095 -30.43 -23.30 -61.65
CA ASP A 1095 -29.67 -23.46 -60.40
C ASP A 1095 -28.38 -22.65 -60.43
N VAL A 1096 -27.71 -22.59 -61.58
CA VAL A 1096 -26.52 -21.74 -61.78
C VAL A 1096 -26.81 -20.26 -61.47
N ARG A 1097 -28.04 -19.79 -61.68
CA ARG A 1097 -28.41 -18.40 -61.34
C ARG A 1097 -28.58 -18.17 -59.85
N LEU A 1098 -28.94 -19.21 -59.10
CA LEU A 1098 -29.11 -19.15 -57.65
C LEU A 1098 -27.79 -19.19 -56.90
N MET A 1099 -26.71 -19.66 -57.54
CA MET A 1099 -25.36 -19.57 -56.95
C MET A 1099 -24.96 -18.16 -56.53
N ARG A 1100 -25.49 -17.12 -57.20
CA ARG A 1100 -25.24 -15.72 -56.79
C ARG A 1100 -25.78 -15.38 -55.40
N GLY A 1101 -26.79 -16.11 -54.92
CA GLY A 1101 -27.39 -15.92 -53.60
C GLY A 1101 -26.62 -16.62 -52.47
N ILE A 1102 -25.64 -17.45 -52.82
CA ILE A 1102 -24.77 -18.18 -51.89
C ILE A 1102 -23.28 -17.88 -52.14
N CYS A 1103 -22.97 -16.81 -52.88
CA CYS A 1103 -21.60 -16.38 -53.12
C CYS A 1103 -20.96 -15.89 -51.82
N THR A 1104 -19.71 -16.31 -51.59
CA THR A 1104 -18.93 -15.94 -50.41
C THR A 1104 -18.60 -14.44 -50.39
N TYR A 1105 -18.51 -13.79 -51.56
CA TYR A 1105 -18.27 -12.35 -51.68
C TYR A 1105 -19.45 -11.60 -52.31
N ASN A 1106 -19.66 -10.35 -51.89
CA ASN A 1106 -20.67 -9.46 -52.44
C ASN A 1106 -20.54 -9.35 -53.98
N ARG A 1107 -21.51 -9.92 -54.71
CA ARG A 1107 -21.58 -9.98 -56.19
C ARG A 1107 -20.59 -10.93 -56.88
N CYS A 1108 -19.98 -11.87 -56.17
CA CYS A 1108 -19.02 -12.86 -56.69
C CYS A 1108 -17.86 -12.19 -57.48
N SER A 1109 -17.30 -11.11 -56.91
CA SER A 1109 -16.06 -10.50 -57.39
C SER A 1109 -14.86 -11.24 -56.81
N ALA A 1110 -13.96 -11.71 -57.66
CA ALA A 1110 -12.72 -12.35 -57.26
C ALA A 1110 -11.72 -11.33 -56.68
N THR A 1111 -11.84 -10.97 -55.40
CA THR A 1111 -10.68 -10.59 -54.56
C THR A 1111 -11.08 -10.40 -53.08
N PRO A 1112 -10.39 -11.06 -52.13
CA PRO A 1112 -10.34 -10.63 -50.73
C PRO A 1112 -9.39 -9.42 -50.60
N GLN A 1113 -9.76 -8.43 -49.78
CA GLN A 1113 -8.87 -7.36 -49.33
C GLN A 1113 -8.87 -7.34 -47.81
#